data_AF-A0A1N6LEX9-F1
#
_entry.id   AF-A0A1N6LEX9-F1
#
_cell.length_a   1.000
_cell.length_b   1.000
_cell.length_c   1.000
_cell.angle_alpha   90.00
_cell.angle_beta   90.00
_cell.angle_gamma   90.00
#
_symmetry.space_group_name_H-M   'P 1'
#
loop_
_entity.id
_entity.type
_entity.pdbx_description
1 polymer ?
#
loop_
_entity_poly.entity_id
_entity_poly.type
_entity_poly.pdbx_seq_one_letter_code
_entity_poly.pdbx_strand_id
1 'polypeptide(L)'
;MLATSWTIALSLALVTAGGPTVQWLGQDGHDLVSASATLEPNGYQDLHIRVSGLPPRRAIKTVELRPDAGGLWSSDQTSGHWRLAVERRPESPTADLFFEAGSPQKGQTYQIKIEYADGSAANLSVRGGRSDPNLRTTATLPKIRWAGQDGQDFTALELGVGPDRFQDACLTLENLAVKDTIESVVLDAGEELRWHAGRNPEGDYNAEFLRDSKDPSIAQVYFQPDRDLISRNLEVTVTYANQKWDRLRIKGERTDPKLAMPRLTVPKLEAGTFTGRWLGQDGSREGNRHEIHVALADLPAGQVIDAAILSDSVSKCWIYRRSPQVKLEVEPGERPLSLQKGNDPTKAELYFTPYRDEVGATLTLRLIFENGASTFAHFGAGVCDPLAGLPKPAATTVVAKPGDDLNDLANRFGTVTLATGIHRLSKPLVLNNPVTLTGEPGTVLEFSQGSNEPPWTTAIKIHSGSTTLREFAVRFAGRVRWNPNVSYGPAVIGTTDNLEPARGGVKLGLTFDRLDLASPSPSGATEWEEAVRLMRLNGAQLGSVTGCTLYGGMIEFFGGPWQFVDNTYRGTPSGTFSHGVIVGHFVNDLVVRGNRIKPVRPSGKTWRFLVMTGFGHSVQVENNTVEGVGPRDNDTIPSQNAPEIILTESYKLAFEGRPSAVSSDGQLLTINRGLGHAPEIGSRVSVLTGTHAGEWRTIAQSVSPATYLLDAPLPSDATVISISGGFDNMRIEGNTVDARGSRLACCLVLPGNHFGTLVRKNRFLGGGETIRLAAAASESPMRWGWSHAPFLGGLFEENIIEDSMQGGLVGVEHSPQTKSNQGRTYMTIRLKNNIIRWSDAFLRQRVRAKEKAPLRGYTFGFLPSHDPDELVVTQVGDRLQAPATAHGNAGLYVNSAQVNGRRITKQGFRLPAERIPDEDSRASTRK
;
A
#
# COMPACT_ATOMS: atom_id res chain seq x y z
N MET A 1 -18.00 34.98 -19.59
CA MET A 1 -19.22 34.74 -20.39
C MET A 1 -20.38 35.43 -19.70
N LEU A 2 -21.21 36.09 -20.50
CA LEU A 2 -22.20 37.09 -20.12
C LEU A 2 -23.25 36.55 -19.14
N ALA A 3 -23.39 37.21 -17.99
CA ALA A 3 -24.52 37.05 -17.09
C ALA A 3 -25.77 37.67 -17.74
N THR A 4 -26.77 36.85 -18.05
CA THR A 4 -28.08 37.31 -18.51
C THR A 4 -29.05 37.27 -17.34
N SER A 5 -29.40 38.46 -16.84
CA SER A 5 -30.49 38.68 -15.89
C SER A 5 -31.83 38.35 -16.54
N TRP A 6 -32.65 37.55 -15.86
CA TRP A 6 -34.04 37.32 -16.22
C TRP A 6 -34.95 38.20 -15.35
N THR A 7 -35.67 39.11 -16.00
CA THR A 7 -36.69 39.99 -15.40
C THR A 7 -37.98 39.21 -15.21
N ILE A 8 -38.53 39.23 -13.98
CA ILE A 8 -39.82 38.65 -13.64
C ILE A 8 -40.94 39.55 -14.21
N ALA A 9 -41.70 39.03 -15.18
CA ALA A 9 -42.96 39.62 -15.61
C ALA A 9 -44.11 38.94 -14.86
N LEU A 10 -44.66 39.63 -13.85
CA LEU A 10 -45.88 39.24 -13.16
C LEU A 10 -47.07 39.44 -14.12
N SER A 11 -47.52 38.37 -14.77
CA SER A 11 -48.71 38.39 -15.63
C SER A 11 -49.88 37.80 -14.84
N LEU A 12 -50.80 38.67 -14.40
CA LEU A 12 -52.11 38.27 -13.88
C LEU A 12 -52.98 37.88 -15.09
N ALA A 13 -53.16 36.59 -15.34
CA ALA A 13 -54.07 36.09 -16.38
C ALA A 13 -55.36 35.57 -15.74
N LEU A 14 -56.48 36.03 -16.29
CA LEU A 14 -57.84 35.60 -16.02
C LEU A 14 -57.98 34.06 -16.12
N VAL A 15 -58.77 33.50 -15.20
CA VAL A 15 -59.27 32.13 -15.23
C VAL A 15 -60.22 31.95 -16.41
N THR A 16 -59.82 31.12 -17.38
CA THR A 16 -60.73 30.31 -18.21
C THR A 16 -60.10 28.94 -18.51
N ALA A 17 -60.74 27.88 -18.03
CA ALA A 17 -60.62 26.46 -18.43
C ALA A 17 -59.22 25.79 -18.48
N GLY A 18 -58.84 25.15 -17.37
CA GLY A 18 -58.24 23.81 -17.37
C GLY A 18 -56.77 23.62 -17.77
N GLY A 19 -55.87 24.56 -17.48
CA GLY A 19 -54.42 24.32 -17.60
C GLY A 19 -53.89 23.27 -16.60
N PRO A 20 -52.70 22.67 -16.83
CA PRO A 20 -52.17 21.66 -15.94
C PRO A 20 -51.91 22.21 -14.53
N THR A 21 -52.16 21.38 -13.52
CA THR A 21 -51.96 21.67 -12.10
C THR A 21 -51.04 20.63 -11.46
N VAL A 22 -50.35 21.01 -10.39
CA VAL A 22 -49.41 20.14 -9.69
C VAL A 22 -49.78 19.96 -8.22
N GLN A 23 -49.64 18.74 -7.71
CA GLN A 23 -49.88 18.37 -6.33
C GLN A 23 -48.66 17.64 -5.76
N TRP A 24 -48.19 18.11 -4.61
CA TRP A 24 -47.17 17.41 -3.84
C TRP A 24 -47.80 16.23 -3.09
N LEU A 25 -47.30 15.02 -3.31
CA LEU A 25 -47.74 13.80 -2.63
C LEU A 25 -46.74 13.34 -1.56
N GLY A 26 -45.51 13.85 -1.57
CA GLY A 26 -44.49 13.50 -0.59
C GLY A 26 -43.82 12.18 -0.89
N GLN A 27 -43.53 11.38 0.14
CA GLN A 27 -42.97 10.04 0.00
C GLN A 27 -44.09 9.04 0.30
N ASP A 28 -44.48 8.25 -0.71
CA ASP A 28 -45.63 7.36 -0.67
C ASP A 28 -45.29 5.89 -1.00
N GLY A 29 -44.01 5.53 -0.90
CA GLY A 29 -43.51 4.16 -1.05
C GLY A 29 -42.88 3.80 -2.40
N HIS A 30 -42.86 4.72 -3.36
CA HIS A 30 -42.21 4.50 -4.67
C HIS A 30 -40.70 4.67 -4.61
N ASP A 31 -39.99 3.92 -5.45
CA ASP A 31 -38.52 3.92 -5.61
C ASP A 31 -38.23 3.55 -7.06
N LEU A 32 -37.92 4.56 -7.87
CA LEU A 32 -37.75 4.51 -9.31
C LEU A 32 -36.48 5.24 -9.76
N VAL A 33 -36.01 6.21 -8.96
CA VAL A 33 -34.78 6.97 -9.24
C VAL A 33 -33.77 6.84 -8.11
N SER A 34 -32.60 7.42 -8.36
CA SER A 34 -31.56 7.63 -7.36
C SER A 34 -30.90 8.99 -7.59
N ALA A 35 -29.94 9.34 -6.74
CA ALA A 35 -29.05 10.49 -6.90
C ALA A 35 -28.05 10.33 -8.09
N SER A 36 -28.56 9.94 -9.26
CA SER A 36 -27.79 9.60 -10.47
C SER A 36 -28.48 10.10 -11.74
N ALA A 37 -27.72 10.19 -12.83
CA ALA A 37 -28.25 10.40 -14.18
C ALA A 37 -28.85 9.13 -14.81
N THR A 38 -28.86 8.00 -14.09
CA THR A 38 -29.49 6.73 -14.50
C THR A 38 -30.81 6.51 -13.78
N LEU A 39 -31.81 6.00 -14.49
CA LEU A 39 -33.12 5.67 -13.92
C LEU A 39 -33.01 4.29 -13.27
N GLU A 40 -32.81 4.25 -11.96
CA GLU A 40 -32.70 3.00 -11.21
C GLU A 40 -33.16 3.18 -9.76
N PRO A 41 -33.84 2.18 -9.18
CA PRO A 41 -34.18 2.17 -7.77
C PRO A 41 -32.97 1.92 -6.86
N ASN A 42 -33.00 2.44 -5.64
CA ASN A 42 -31.94 2.27 -4.64
C ASN A 42 -32.43 1.87 -3.23
N GLY A 43 -33.72 1.58 -3.07
CA GLY A 43 -34.35 1.17 -1.82
C GLY A 43 -34.83 2.33 -0.95
N TYR A 44 -34.68 3.58 -1.38
CA TYR A 44 -35.17 4.76 -0.66
C TYR A 44 -36.39 5.35 -1.38
N GLN A 45 -37.29 5.95 -0.62
CA GLN A 45 -38.51 6.50 -1.19
C GLN A 45 -38.25 7.80 -1.94
N ASP A 46 -38.70 7.82 -3.19
CA ASP A 46 -38.74 9.00 -4.03
C ASP A 46 -39.78 10.01 -3.53
N LEU A 47 -39.52 11.28 -3.86
CA LEU A 47 -40.49 12.34 -3.74
C LEU A 47 -41.42 12.32 -4.95
N HIS A 48 -42.71 12.36 -4.68
CA HIS A 48 -43.76 12.23 -5.66
C HIS A 48 -44.52 13.54 -5.86
N ILE A 49 -44.58 14.00 -7.10
CA ILE A 49 -45.43 15.10 -7.57
C ILE A 49 -46.39 14.57 -8.63
N ARG A 50 -47.69 14.79 -8.42
CA ARG A 50 -48.70 14.49 -9.44
C ARG A 50 -49.01 15.73 -10.26
N VAL A 51 -48.93 15.59 -11.57
CA VAL A 51 -49.39 16.57 -12.55
C VAL A 51 -50.75 16.13 -13.09
N SER A 52 -51.73 17.02 -13.12
CA SER A 52 -53.09 16.79 -13.63
C SER A 52 -53.44 17.86 -14.66
N GLY A 53 -54.42 17.60 -15.53
CA GLY A 53 -54.82 18.55 -16.58
C GLY A 53 -53.82 18.65 -17.74
N LEU A 54 -52.96 17.63 -17.93
CA LEU A 54 -52.08 17.55 -19.09
C LEU A 54 -52.90 17.31 -20.37
N PRO A 55 -52.55 17.92 -21.51
CA PRO A 55 -53.22 17.63 -22.78
C PRO A 55 -53.01 16.16 -23.19
N PRO A 56 -54.07 15.32 -23.24
CA PRO A 56 -53.97 13.87 -23.52
C PRO A 56 -53.12 13.53 -24.74
N ARG A 57 -53.33 14.24 -25.85
CA ARG A 57 -52.72 13.94 -27.15
C ARG A 57 -51.32 14.55 -27.36
N ARG A 58 -50.78 15.30 -26.39
CA ARG A 58 -49.43 15.88 -26.52
C ARG A 58 -48.43 14.99 -25.79
N ALA A 59 -47.49 14.41 -26.55
CA ALA A 59 -46.38 13.66 -25.97
C ALA A 59 -45.44 14.60 -25.20
N ILE A 60 -45.03 14.19 -24.00
CA ILE A 60 -44.01 14.89 -23.22
C ILE A 60 -42.66 14.54 -23.83
N LYS A 61 -41.86 15.55 -24.15
CA LYS A 61 -40.49 15.39 -24.63
C LYS A 61 -39.52 15.36 -23.46
N THR A 62 -39.60 16.36 -22.58
CA THR A 62 -38.75 16.47 -21.39
C THR A 62 -39.53 17.11 -20.24
N VAL A 63 -39.15 16.76 -19.02
CA VAL A 63 -39.56 17.45 -17.80
C VAL A 63 -38.32 17.84 -17.03
N GLU A 64 -38.24 19.10 -16.64
CA GLU A 64 -37.22 19.63 -15.74
C GLU A 64 -37.89 20.03 -14.41
N LEU A 65 -37.23 19.69 -13.31
CA LEU A 65 -37.61 20.06 -11.96
C LEU A 65 -36.46 20.83 -11.31
N ARG A 66 -36.71 22.07 -10.86
CA ARG A 66 -35.72 22.94 -10.23
C ARG A 66 -36.23 23.44 -8.89
N PRO A 67 -35.47 23.26 -7.79
CA PRO A 67 -35.81 23.87 -6.53
C PRO A 67 -35.29 25.31 -6.49
N ASP A 68 -35.96 26.19 -5.73
CA ASP A 68 -35.53 27.59 -5.59
C ASP A 68 -34.11 27.73 -4.98
N ALA A 69 -33.64 26.72 -4.24
CA ALA A 69 -32.32 26.67 -3.62
C ALA A 69 -31.18 26.21 -4.56
N GLY A 70 -31.49 25.89 -5.83
CA GLY A 70 -30.53 25.41 -6.82
C GLY A 70 -30.45 23.87 -6.94
N GLY A 71 -30.08 23.39 -8.12
CA GLY A 71 -30.16 21.97 -8.51
C GLY A 71 -31.10 21.75 -9.70
N LEU A 72 -31.03 20.58 -10.33
CA LEU A 72 -31.87 20.23 -11.47
C LEU A 72 -32.04 18.71 -11.55
N TRP A 73 -33.29 18.26 -11.66
CA TRP A 73 -33.63 16.92 -12.11
C TRP A 73 -34.24 16.98 -13.50
N SER A 74 -33.90 16.00 -14.34
CA SER A 74 -34.36 15.97 -15.72
C SER A 74 -34.76 14.57 -16.17
N SER A 75 -35.84 14.50 -16.95
CA SER A 75 -36.22 13.28 -17.66
C SER A 75 -35.40 13.06 -18.95
N ASP A 76 -34.60 14.04 -19.40
CA ASP A 76 -33.77 13.95 -20.60
C ASP A 76 -32.52 13.12 -20.36
N GLN A 77 -32.42 11.99 -21.08
CA GLN A 77 -31.35 11.02 -20.94
C GLN A 77 -29.94 11.60 -21.14
N THR A 78 -29.83 12.69 -21.89
CA THR A 78 -28.55 13.27 -22.33
C THR A 78 -28.04 14.41 -21.43
N SER A 79 -28.85 14.85 -20.45
CA SER A 79 -28.57 16.08 -19.69
C SER A 79 -27.45 15.99 -18.65
N GLY A 80 -27.04 14.79 -18.25
CA GLY A 80 -26.04 14.58 -17.18
C GLY A 80 -26.51 14.99 -15.76
N HIS A 81 -27.74 15.49 -15.62
CA HIS A 81 -28.37 15.84 -14.35
C HIS A 81 -28.99 14.62 -13.67
N TRP A 82 -29.35 14.75 -12.39
CA TRP A 82 -30.06 13.69 -11.67
C TRP A 82 -31.41 13.38 -12.34
N ARG A 83 -31.84 12.12 -12.25
CA ARG A 83 -33.01 11.65 -12.96
C ARG A 83 -34.31 12.11 -12.33
N LEU A 84 -35.25 12.42 -13.22
CA LEU A 84 -36.67 12.55 -12.92
C LEU A 84 -37.39 11.41 -13.66
N ALA A 85 -38.03 10.50 -12.93
CA ALA A 85 -38.96 9.54 -13.51
C ALA A 85 -40.26 10.26 -13.86
N VAL A 86 -40.76 10.02 -15.06
CA VAL A 86 -42.04 10.57 -15.54
C VAL A 86 -42.90 9.40 -15.95
N GLU A 87 -43.87 9.06 -15.12
CA GLU A 87 -44.83 8.00 -15.42
C GLU A 87 -46.12 8.61 -15.95
N ARG A 88 -46.41 8.36 -17.23
CA ARG A 88 -47.63 8.79 -17.88
C ARG A 88 -48.14 7.70 -18.80
N ARG A 89 -49.34 7.18 -18.53
CA ARG A 89 -50.02 6.28 -19.46
C ARG A 89 -50.34 7.00 -20.78
N PRO A 90 -50.33 6.30 -21.93
CA PRO A 90 -50.70 6.90 -23.21
C PRO A 90 -52.04 7.63 -23.11
N GLU A 91 -52.09 8.85 -23.65
CA GLU A 91 -53.27 9.71 -23.63
C GLU A 91 -53.83 10.10 -22.24
N SER A 92 -53.09 9.84 -21.15
CA SER A 92 -53.54 10.22 -19.81
C SER A 92 -53.48 11.75 -19.60
N PRO A 93 -54.49 12.39 -18.99
CA PRO A 93 -54.38 13.78 -18.54
C PRO A 93 -53.57 13.93 -17.24
N THR A 94 -53.05 12.84 -16.69
CA THR A 94 -52.21 12.83 -15.48
C THR A 94 -50.84 12.23 -15.75
N ALA A 95 -49.82 12.75 -15.06
CA ALA A 95 -48.49 12.16 -14.98
C ALA A 95 -47.98 12.23 -13.54
N ASP A 96 -47.23 11.23 -13.15
CA ASP A 96 -46.58 11.14 -11.85
C ASP A 96 -45.07 11.36 -12.05
N LEU A 97 -44.51 12.27 -11.25
CA LEU A 97 -43.11 12.66 -11.30
C LEU A 97 -42.42 12.18 -10.02
N PHE A 98 -41.36 11.40 -10.17
CA PHE A 98 -40.59 10.84 -9.07
C PHE A 98 -39.14 11.31 -9.12
N PHE A 99 -38.64 11.80 -7.99
CA PHE A 99 -37.26 12.28 -7.87
C PHE A 99 -36.70 12.07 -6.46
N GLU A 100 -35.39 11.89 -6.35
CA GLU A 100 -34.72 11.79 -5.06
C GLU A 100 -34.09 13.12 -4.64
N ALA A 101 -34.28 13.53 -3.39
CA ALA A 101 -33.56 14.67 -2.81
C ALA A 101 -32.33 14.20 -2.02
N GLY A 102 -31.22 14.93 -2.15
CA GLY A 102 -30.00 14.66 -1.37
C GLY A 102 -30.01 15.22 0.07
N SER A 103 -31.10 15.86 0.51
CA SER A 103 -31.21 16.45 1.85
C SER A 103 -32.67 16.52 2.34
N PRO A 104 -32.91 16.58 3.67
CA PRO A 104 -34.24 16.74 4.23
C PRO A 104 -34.96 17.99 3.72
N GLN A 105 -36.15 17.80 3.16
CA GLN A 105 -36.94 18.90 2.61
C GLN A 105 -37.78 19.56 3.70
N LYS A 106 -37.82 20.90 3.70
CA LYS A 106 -38.59 21.72 4.67
C LYS A 106 -39.56 22.67 3.97
N GLY A 107 -40.21 22.19 2.91
CA GLY A 107 -41.27 22.92 2.22
C GLY A 107 -40.82 24.01 1.24
N GLN A 108 -39.69 23.77 0.57
CA GLN A 108 -39.21 24.61 -0.55
C GLN A 108 -40.11 24.50 -1.78
N THR A 109 -40.11 25.52 -2.63
CA THR A 109 -40.85 25.51 -3.90
C THR A 109 -40.01 24.85 -4.99
N TYR A 110 -40.70 24.09 -5.85
CA TYR A 110 -40.14 23.49 -7.05
C TYR A 110 -40.81 24.09 -8.28
N GLN A 111 -39.98 24.56 -9.20
CA GLN A 111 -40.37 24.96 -10.56
C GLN A 111 -40.29 23.74 -11.48
N ILE A 112 -41.37 23.47 -12.20
CA ILE A 112 -41.50 22.34 -13.12
C ILE A 112 -41.71 22.91 -14.52
N LYS A 113 -40.84 22.53 -15.45
CA LYS A 113 -40.99 22.84 -16.87
C LYS A 113 -41.26 21.56 -17.63
N ILE A 114 -42.39 21.48 -18.32
CA ILE A 114 -42.76 20.36 -19.18
C ILE A 114 -42.67 20.85 -20.62
N GLU A 115 -41.76 20.29 -21.42
CA GLU A 115 -41.69 20.53 -22.85
C GLU A 115 -42.39 19.40 -23.60
N TYR A 116 -43.26 19.74 -24.55
CA TYR A 116 -43.96 18.80 -25.39
C TYR A 116 -43.22 18.60 -26.73
N ALA A 117 -43.48 17.48 -27.40
CA ALA A 117 -42.86 17.15 -28.68
C ALA A 117 -43.17 18.16 -29.80
N ASP A 118 -44.26 18.93 -29.68
CA ASP A 118 -44.66 19.99 -30.61
C ASP A 118 -43.92 21.33 -30.37
N GLY A 119 -43.01 21.39 -29.40
CA GLY A 119 -42.24 22.58 -29.04
C GLY A 119 -42.94 23.53 -28.07
N SER A 120 -44.20 23.28 -27.71
CA SER A 120 -44.88 24.02 -26.65
C SER A 120 -44.39 23.60 -25.26
N ALA A 121 -44.57 24.46 -24.25
CA ALA A 121 -44.18 24.17 -22.87
C ALA A 121 -45.21 24.63 -21.84
N ALA A 122 -45.26 23.93 -20.71
CA ALA A 122 -45.99 24.35 -19.51
C ALA A 122 -44.99 24.60 -18.37
N ASN A 123 -45.19 25.70 -17.63
CA ASN A 123 -44.41 26.02 -16.43
C ASN A 123 -45.34 25.99 -15.23
N LEU A 124 -44.97 25.21 -14.21
CA LEU A 124 -45.77 24.94 -13.03
C LEU A 124 -44.90 25.14 -11.80
N SER A 125 -45.52 25.46 -10.66
CA SER A 125 -44.82 25.56 -9.39
C SER A 125 -45.57 24.80 -8.31
N VAL A 126 -44.88 24.02 -7.50
CA VAL A 126 -45.46 23.34 -6.34
C VAL A 126 -44.65 23.63 -5.10
N ARG A 127 -45.32 23.96 -4.00
CA ARG A 127 -44.68 24.01 -2.70
C ARG A 127 -44.52 22.58 -2.18
N GLY A 128 -43.28 22.16 -1.97
CA GLY A 128 -42.99 20.84 -1.39
C GLY A 128 -43.44 20.73 0.07
N GLY A 129 -43.40 19.51 0.60
CA GLY A 129 -43.67 19.20 2.00
C GLY A 129 -42.38 18.89 2.78
N ARG A 130 -42.56 18.29 3.97
CA ARG A 130 -41.45 17.64 4.69
C ARG A 130 -41.12 16.31 4.01
N SER A 131 -39.84 15.97 3.94
CA SER A 131 -39.39 14.64 3.52
C SER A 131 -38.11 14.24 4.23
N ASP A 132 -37.86 12.93 4.26
CA ASP A 132 -36.64 12.33 4.79
C ASP A 132 -35.93 11.56 3.65
N PRO A 133 -34.75 12.01 3.19
CA PRO A 133 -34.01 11.33 2.14
C PRO A 133 -33.51 9.92 2.55
N ASN A 134 -33.61 9.57 3.83
CA ASN A 134 -33.23 8.26 4.37
C ASN A 134 -34.42 7.31 4.54
N LEU A 135 -35.63 7.73 4.14
CA LEU A 135 -36.82 6.89 4.30
C LEU A 135 -36.78 5.70 3.33
N ARG A 136 -36.66 4.48 3.86
CA ARG A 136 -36.71 3.23 3.09
C ARG A 136 -38.11 2.91 2.56
N THR A 137 -38.19 2.16 1.47
CA THR A 137 -39.44 1.50 1.07
C THR A 137 -39.75 0.33 2.02
N THR A 138 -41.02 -0.01 2.21
CA THR A 138 -41.43 -1.07 3.16
C THR A 138 -40.73 -2.41 2.89
N ALA A 139 -40.52 -2.76 1.62
CA ALA A 139 -39.88 -4.02 1.21
C ALA A 139 -38.36 -4.04 1.50
N THR A 140 -37.73 -2.89 1.67
CA THR A 140 -36.28 -2.73 1.87
C THR A 140 -35.95 -2.23 3.27
N LEU A 141 -36.92 -2.22 4.19
CA LEU A 141 -36.67 -1.84 5.57
C LEU A 141 -35.61 -2.76 6.19
N PRO A 142 -34.52 -2.18 6.74
CA PRO A 142 -33.49 -2.94 7.41
C PRO A 142 -34.08 -3.61 8.65
N LYS A 143 -33.55 -4.77 8.99
CA LYS A 143 -33.92 -5.52 10.20
C LYS A 143 -32.70 -5.76 11.06
N ILE A 144 -32.94 -5.94 12.34
CA ILE A 144 -31.92 -6.28 13.32
C ILE A 144 -32.42 -7.41 14.20
N ARG A 145 -31.55 -8.38 14.49
CA ARG A 145 -31.79 -9.45 15.45
C ARG A 145 -30.60 -9.63 16.39
N TRP A 146 -30.91 -10.01 17.62
CA TRP A 146 -29.91 -10.40 18.59
C TRP A 146 -29.40 -11.81 18.24
N ALA A 147 -28.09 -11.99 18.17
CA ALA A 147 -27.47 -13.30 17.89
C ALA A 147 -26.81 -13.94 19.13
N GLY A 148 -26.66 -13.20 20.23
CA GLY A 148 -26.04 -13.69 21.46
C GLY A 148 -24.52 -13.60 21.43
N GLN A 149 -23.88 -14.40 22.28
CA GLN A 149 -22.43 -14.66 22.24
C GLN A 149 -22.23 -16.02 21.55
N ASP A 150 -21.72 -16.00 20.32
CA ASP A 150 -21.70 -17.14 19.39
C ASP A 150 -20.34 -17.86 19.34
N GLY A 151 -19.44 -17.57 20.30
CA GLY A 151 -18.10 -18.13 20.34
C GLY A 151 -17.07 -17.40 19.48
N GLN A 152 -17.35 -16.17 19.02
CA GLN A 152 -16.36 -15.31 18.34
C GLN A 152 -15.75 -14.28 19.29
N ASP A 153 -14.53 -13.84 18.95
CA ASP A 153 -13.73 -12.85 19.69
C ASP A 153 -12.91 -12.07 18.66
N PHE A 154 -13.38 -10.87 18.35
CA PHE A 154 -12.85 -9.92 17.37
C PHE A 154 -12.61 -8.54 17.97
N THR A 155 -13.26 -8.22 19.10
CA THR A 155 -13.16 -6.92 19.76
C THR A 155 -12.69 -7.05 21.21
N ALA A 156 -12.56 -5.90 21.86
CA ALA A 156 -12.05 -5.79 23.21
C ALA A 156 -12.80 -4.71 23.97
N LEU A 157 -12.74 -4.76 25.30
CA LEU A 157 -13.21 -3.67 26.16
C LEU A 157 -12.24 -2.46 26.21
N GLU A 158 -11.74 -2.04 25.04
CA GLU A 158 -10.86 -0.89 24.86
C GLU A 158 -11.10 -0.23 23.49
N LEU A 159 -10.47 0.93 23.24
CA LEU A 159 -10.61 1.67 21.98
C LEU A 159 -9.93 0.96 20.80
N GLY A 160 -8.85 0.23 21.09
CA GLY A 160 -8.07 -0.46 20.08
C GLY A 160 -8.80 -1.67 19.49
N VAL A 161 -8.39 -2.06 18.28
CA VAL A 161 -8.97 -3.22 17.59
C VAL A 161 -8.50 -4.55 18.17
N GLY A 162 -9.22 -5.62 17.82
CA GLY A 162 -8.76 -6.99 18.02
C GLY A 162 -9.31 -7.66 19.27
N PRO A 163 -9.11 -8.98 19.37
CA PRO A 163 -9.67 -9.81 20.44
C PRO A 163 -9.11 -9.51 21.83
N ASP A 164 -9.88 -9.85 22.88
CA ASP A 164 -9.46 -9.75 24.28
C ASP A 164 -9.53 -11.05 25.11
N ARG A 165 -9.91 -12.17 24.47
CA ARG A 165 -10.14 -13.51 25.03
C ARG A 165 -11.53 -13.71 25.66
N PHE A 166 -12.45 -12.77 25.51
CA PHE A 166 -13.86 -12.94 25.85
C PHE A 166 -14.71 -13.05 24.59
N GLN A 167 -15.86 -13.71 24.71
CA GLN A 167 -16.78 -13.82 23.59
C GLN A 167 -17.52 -12.51 23.39
N ASP A 168 -17.47 -12.00 22.16
CA ASP A 168 -18.21 -10.81 21.76
C ASP A 168 -19.72 -11.07 21.74
N ALA A 169 -20.50 -10.05 22.06
CA ALA A 169 -21.92 -10.03 21.71
C ALA A 169 -22.07 -9.76 20.20
N CYS A 170 -23.08 -10.39 19.59
CA CYS A 170 -23.32 -10.32 18.16
C CYS A 170 -24.75 -9.86 17.85
N LEU A 171 -24.87 -8.94 16.89
CA LEU A 171 -26.11 -8.55 16.24
C LEU A 171 -26.05 -8.98 14.77
N THR A 172 -27.18 -9.44 14.22
CA THR A 172 -27.30 -9.60 12.77
C THR A 172 -28.17 -8.49 12.20
N LEU A 173 -27.64 -7.84 11.16
CA LEU A 173 -28.32 -6.86 10.34
C LEU A 173 -28.75 -7.52 9.03
N GLU A 174 -29.97 -7.28 8.59
CA GLU A 174 -30.55 -7.86 7.37
C GLU A 174 -31.20 -6.74 6.53
N ASN A 175 -31.40 -7.00 5.23
CA ASN A 175 -31.92 -6.04 4.26
C ASN A 175 -31.08 -4.76 4.11
N LEU A 176 -29.76 -4.85 4.28
CA LEU A 176 -28.85 -3.73 4.04
C LEU A 176 -28.77 -3.39 2.54
N ALA A 177 -28.58 -2.10 2.21
CA ALA A 177 -28.38 -1.69 0.82
C ALA A 177 -27.15 -2.37 0.19
N VAL A 178 -27.39 -3.28 -0.76
CA VAL A 178 -26.36 -4.14 -1.39
C VAL A 178 -25.34 -3.32 -2.21
N LYS A 179 -25.81 -2.28 -2.92
CA LYS A 179 -24.97 -1.47 -3.81
C LYS A 179 -24.13 -0.42 -3.08
N ASP A 180 -24.54 -0.03 -1.87
CA ASP A 180 -23.88 1.05 -1.13
C ASP A 180 -22.82 0.49 -0.18
N THR A 181 -21.64 1.13 -0.19
CA THR A 181 -20.59 0.86 0.80
C THR A 181 -21.01 1.39 2.16
N ILE A 182 -20.84 0.59 3.20
CA ILE A 182 -21.07 1.01 4.59
C ILE A 182 -19.79 1.65 5.12
N GLU A 183 -19.87 2.89 5.57
CA GLU A 183 -18.74 3.63 6.15
C GLU A 183 -18.59 3.42 7.65
N SER A 184 -19.70 3.25 8.37
CA SER A 184 -19.67 2.94 9.79
C SER A 184 -20.97 2.33 10.30
N VAL A 185 -20.87 1.66 11.45
CA VAL A 185 -22.00 1.20 12.26
C VAL A 185 -21.76 1.67 13.69
N VAL A 186 -22.70 2.42 14.24
CA VAL A 186 -22.65 2.88 15.63
C VAL A 186 -23.75 2.19 16.42
N LEU A 187 -23.36 1.56 17.52
CA LEU A 187 -24.25 0.96 18.51
C LEU A 187 -24.24 1.85 19.76
N ASP A 188 -25.40 2.43 20.09
CA ASP A 188 -25.58 3.32 21.23
C ASP A 188 -26.48 2.66 22.28
N ALA A 189 -25.96 2.45 23.49
CA ALA A 189 -26.70 1.89 24.62
C ALA A 189 -27.16 2.94 25.64
N GLY A 190 -26.97 4.24 25.35
CA GLY A 190 -27.11 5.34 26.31
C GLY A 190 -25.98 5.37 27.35
N GLU A 191 -26.07 6.28 28.31
CA GLU A 191 -25.09 6.39 29.43
C GLU A 191 -23.62 6.54 28.98
N GLU A 192 -23.38 7.20 27.84
CA GLU A 192 -22.05 7.35 27.21
C GLU A 192 -21.40 6.02 26.78
N LEU A 193 -22.17 4.92 26.73
CA LEU A 193 -21.70 3.61 26.27
C LEU A 193 -22.03 3.42 24.78
N ARG A 194 -21.01 3.55 23.94
CA ARG A 194 -21.12 3.42 22.49
C ARG A 194 -20.02 2.53 21.94
N TRP A 195 -20.39 1.72 20.94
CA TRP A 195 -19.43 0.96 20.13
C TRP A 195 -19.51 1.37 18.67
N HIS A 196 -18.38 1.32 17.99
CA HIS A 196 -18.26 1.86 16.65
C HIS A 196 -17.43 0.93 15.76
N ALA A 197 -18.06 0.43 14.69
CA ALA A 197 -17.39 -0.26 13.60
C ALA A 197 -17.18 0.70 12.43
N GLY A 198 -16.04 0.58 11.74
CA GLY A 198 -15.67 1.47 10.63
C GLY A 198 -14.80 2.64 11.08
N ARG A 199 -15.11 3.87 10.63
CA ARG A 199 -14.36 5.08 11.02
C ARG A 199 -14.64 5.40 12.48
N ASN A 200 -13.64 5.39 13.36
CA ASN A 200 -13.83 5.73 14.77
C ASN A 200 -12.89 6.86 15.25
N PRO A 201 -13.00 8.08 14.68
CA PRO A 201 -12.18 9.22 15.10
C PRO A 201 -12.61 9.79 16.47
N GLU A 202 -13.85 9.52 16.90
CA GLU A 202 -14.42 10.01 18.16
C GLU A 202 -13.91 9.25 19.39
N GLY A 203 -13.35 8.05 19.20
CA GLY A 203 -12.84 7.23 20.30
C GLY A 203 -13.95 6.54 21.10
N ASP A 204 -15.00 6.04 20.43
CA ASP A 204 -15.96 5.10 21.03
C ASP A 204 -15.30 3.71 21.20
N TYR A 205 -15.90 2.78 21.95
CA TYR A 205 -15.38 1.41 22.03
C TYR A 205 -15.38 0.70 20.67
N ASN A 206 -14.44 -0.21 20.44
CA ASN A 206 -14.34 -0.87 19.15
C ASN A 206 -15.53 -1.84 18.91
N ALA A 207 -16.08 -1.81 17.71
CA ALA A 207 -16.87 -2.90 17.15
C ALA A 207 -16.28 -3.38 15.81
N GLU A 208 -16.55 -4.63 15.46
CA GLU A 208 -16.23 -5.17 14.13
C GLU A 208 -17.51 -5.47 13.34
N PHE A 209 -17.47 -5.14 12.05
CA PHE A 209 -18.60 -5.30 11.13
C PHE A 209 -18.20 -6.26 10.02
N LEU A 210 -18.87 -7.42 9.95
CA LEU A 210 -18.60 -8.46 8.96
C LEU A 210 -19.81 -8.60 8.03
N ARG A 211 -19.68 -8.08 6.82
CA ARG A 211 -20.70 -8.24 5.77
C ARG A 211 -20.59 -9.63 5.15
N ASP A 212 -21.72 -10.31 4.97
CA ASP A 212 -21.72 -11.61 4.32
C ASP A 212 -21.31 -11.47 2.85
N SER A 213 -20.29 -12.23 2.44
CA SER A 213 -19.72 -12.13 1.09
C SER A 213 -20.62 -12.75 0.01
N LYS A 214 -21.52 -13.66 0.39
CA LYS A 214 -22.47 -14.35 -0.51
C LYS A 214 -23.80 -13.61 -0.59
N ASP A 215 -24.21 -13.00 0.52
CA ASP A 215 -25.39 -12.13 0.58
C ASP A 215 -25.05 -10.79 1.26
N PRO A 216 -24.62 -9.77 0.48
CA PRO A 216 -24.27 -8.48 1.06
C PRO A 216 -25.46 -7.73 1.68
N SER A 217 -26.70 -8.23 1.61
CA SER A 217 -27.81 -7.65 2.38
C SER A 217 -27.76 -8.02 3.86
N ILE A 218 -26.90 -8.97 4.24
CA ILE A 218 -26.73 -9.47 5.61
C ILE A 218 -25.34 -9.09 6.14
N ALA A 219 -25.28 -8.74 7.42
CA ALA A 219 -24.03 -8.52 8.13
C ALA A 219 -24.13 -8.85 9.61
N GLN A 220 -22.99 -9.07 10.25
CA GLN A 220 -22.84 -9.23 11.69
C GLN A 220 -22.08 -8.05 12.28
N VAL A 221 -22.50 -7.62 13.47
CA VAL A 221 -21.80 -6.61 14.29
C VAL A 221 -21.38 -7.28 15.59
N TYR A 222 -20.07 -7.36 15.80
CA TYR A 222 -19.42 -7.91 16.98
C TYR A 222 -18.93 -6.77 17.88
N PHE A 223 -19.16 -6.88 19.19
CA PHE A 223 -18.73 -5.90 20.18
C PHE A 223 -18.64 -6.54 21.58
N GLN A 224 -17.67 -6.11 22.38
CA GLN A 224 -17.49 -6.59 23.74
C GLN A 224 -18.26 -5.71 24.75
N PRO A 225 -19.30 -6.23 25.42
CA PRO A 225 -20.02 -5.47 26.43
C PRO A 225 -19.23 -5.40 27.76
N ASP A 226 -19.39 -4.32 28.53
CA ASP A 226 -18.82 -4.18 29.88
C ASP A 226 -19.74 -4.72 30.99
N ARG A 227 -21.00 -5.02 30.66
CA ARG A 227 -22.09 -5.41 31.56
C ARG A 227 -23.13 -6.27 30.86
N ASP A 228 -24.03 -6.89 31.62
CA ASP A 228 -25.19 -7.56 31.04
C ASP A 228 -26.15 -6.54 30.38
N LEU A 229 -26.51 -6.76 29.10
CA LEU A 229 -27.35 -5.87 28.30
C LEU A 229 -28.83 -6.24 28.29
N ILE A 230 -29.26 -7.22 29.09
CA ILE A 230 -30.65 -7.66 29.14
C ILE A 230 -31.65 -6.49 29.28
N SER A 231 -32.62 -6.44 28.37
CA SER A 231 -33.68 -5.43 28.30
C SER A 231 -33.25 -3.97 28.05
N ARG A 232 -31.95 -3.69 27.86
CA ARG A 232 -31.46 -2.35 27.50
C ARG A 232 -31.91 -1.97 26.09
N ASN A 233 -32.22 -0.69 25.89
CA ASN A 233 -32.51 -0.18 24.55
C ASN A 233 -31.19 0.08 23.83
N LEU A 234 -31.02 -0.53 22.66
CA LEU A 234 -29.88 -0.29 21.80
C LEU A 234 -30.37 0.39 20.53
N GLU A 235 -29.75 1.51 20.17
CA GLU A 235 -29.95 2.16 18.88
C GLU A 235 -28.76 1.86 17.97
N VAL A 236 -29.03 1.34 16.78
CA VAL A 236 -28.01 1.02 15.78
C VAL A 236 -28.17 1.97 14.60
N THR A 237 -27.12 2.72 14.29
CA THR A 237 -27.07 3.60 13.12
C THR A 237 -26.05 3.06 12.12
N VAL A 238 -26.50 2.73 10.92
CA VAL A 238 -25.64 2.31 9.79
C VAL A 238 -25.49 3.49 8.85
N THR A 239 -24.27 3.93 8.59
CA THR A 239 -23.98 5.06 7.68
C THR A 239 -23.35 4.55 6.39
N TYR A 240 -23.87 4.98 5.25
CA TYR A 240 -23.42 4.60 3.91
C TYR A 240 -22.55 5.71 3.28
N ALA A 241 -21.72 5.35 2.31
CA ALA A 241 -20.80 6.27 1.64
C ALA A 241 -21.52 7.39 0.87
N ASN A 242 -22.76 7.13 0.42
CA ASN A 242 -23.65 8.12 -0.18
C ASN A 242 -24.27 9.10 0.85
N GLN A 243 -23.81 9.08 2.10
CA GLN A 243 -24.29 9.88 3.23
C GLN A 243 -25.71 9.55 3.72
N LYS A 244 -26.36 8.52 3.14
CA LYS A 244 -27.60 7.98 3.70
C LYS A 244 -27.31 7.13 4.94
N TRP A 245 -28.33 6.94 5.75
CA TRP A 245 -28.21 6.11 6.95
C TRP A 245 -29.50 5.36 7.26
N ASP A 246 -29.35 4.23 7.93
CA ASP A 246 -30.44 3.46 8.51
C ASP A 246 -30.36 3.53 10.03
N ARG A 247 -31.51 3.62 10.71
CA ARG A 247 -31.58 3.59 12.17
C ARG A 247 -32.53 2.50 12.64
N LEU A 248 -32.01 1.63 13.49
CA LEU A 248 -32.66 0.45 14.02
C LEU A 248 -32.69 0.53 15.54
N ARG A 249 -33.68 -0.12 16.16
CA ARG A 249 -33.75 -0.26 17.62
C ARG A 249 -33.99 -1.71 17.98
N ILE A 250 -33.30 -2.17 19.00
CA ILE A 250 -33.46 -3.52 19.54
C ILE A 250 -33.36 -3.50 21.06
N LYS A 251 -34.00 -4.47 21.72
CA LYS A 251 -33.77 -4.76 23.13
C LYS A 251 -32.58 -5.71 23.24
N GLY A 252 -31.56 -5.32 23.98
CA GLY A 252 -30.46 -6.22 24.34
C GLY A 252 -31.01 -7.46 25.07
N GLU A 253 -30.36 -8.60 24.86
CA GLU A 253 -30.65 -9.82 25.62
C GLU A 253 -29.50 -10.10 26.59
N ARG A 254 -29.55 -11.27 27.25
CA ARG A 254 -28.54 -11.65 28.23
C ARG A 254 -27.15 -11.75 27.57
N THR A 255 -26.18 -11.16 28.24
CA THR A 255 -24.74 -11.23 27.92
C THR A 255 -23.96 -11.49 29.18
N ASP A 256 -22.88 -12.26 29.08
CA ASP A 256 -21.87 -12.37 30.11
C ASP A 256 -20.56 -11.72 29.62
N PRO A 257 -20.25 -10.49 30.06
CA PRO A 257 -19.00 -9.78 29.74
C PRO A 257 -17.72 -10.54 30.07
N LYS A 258 -17.81 -11.59 30.89
CA LYS A 258 -16.68 -12.40 31.34
C LYS A 258 -16.70 -13.81 30.74
N LEU A 259 -17.57 -14.07 29.76
CA LEU A 259 -17.62 -15.34 29.07
C LEU A 259 -16.34 -15.55 28.27
N ALA A 260 -15.41 -16.32 28.81
CA ALA A 260 -14.12 -16.55 28.21
C ALA A 260 -14.24 -17.37 26.91
N MET A 261 -13.36 -17.08 25.96
CA MET A 261 -13.12 -17.95 24.81
C MET A 261 -12.59 -19.31 25.27
N PRO A 262 -12.95 -20.41 24.58
CA PRO A 262 -12.32 -21.70 24.81
C PRO A 262 -10.80 -21.57 24.69
N ARG A 263 -10.07 -22.00 25.72
CA ARG A 263 -8.61 -21.93 25.71
C ARG A 263 -8.06 -22.85 24.63
N LEU A 264 -7.38 -22.27 23.65
CA LEU A 264 -6.64 -23.04 22.65
C LEU A 264 -5.42 -23.71 23.31
N THR A 265 -5.24 -24.99 23.03
CA THR A 265 -4.08 -25.75 23.50
C THR A 265 -2.86 -25.36 22.68
N VAL A 266 -1.80 -24.90 23.35
CA VAL A 266 -0.50 -24.70 22.72
C VAL A 266 0.13 -26.07 22.47
N PRO A 267 0.49 -26.41 21.21
CA PRO A 267 1.19 -27.65 20.90
C PRO A 267 2.46 -27.79 21.73
N LYS A 268 2.78 -29.01 22.15
CA LYS A 268 4.06 -29.29 22.79
C LYS A 268 5.17 -29.26 21.72
N LEU A 269 5.95 -28.19 21.69
CA LEU A 269 7.15 -28.06 20.87
C LEU A 269 8.30 -27.59 21.77
N GLU A 270 9.30 -28.45 21.95
CA GLU A 270 10.44 -28.17 22.81
C GLU A 270 11.71 -28.02 21.96
N ALA A 271 12.62 -27.15 22.43
CA ALA A 271 13.96 -27.05 21.86
C ALA A 271 14.68 -28.40 21.97
N GLY A 272 15.19 -28.88 20.84
CA GLY A 272 15.90 -30.14 20.74
C GLY A 272 17.35 -30.01 21.17
N THR A 273 17.96 -31.15 21.50
CA THR A 273 19.40 -31.24 21.80
C THR A 273 20.26 -31.37 20.55
N PHE A 274 19.65 -31.60 19.39
CA PHE A 274 20.37 -31.79 18.14
C PHE A 274 20.97 -30.48 17.64
N THR A 275 22.09 -30.58 16.93
CA THR A 275 22.81 -29.42 16.39
C THR A 275 22.94 -29.52 14.88
N GLY A 276 23.04 -28.37 14.22
CA GLY A 276 23.32 -28.26 12.79
C GLY A 276 24.67 -27.57 12.56
N ARG A 277 25.50 -28.14 11.69
CA ARG A 277 26.78 -27.56 11.27
C ARG A 277 26.74 -27.25 9.78
N TRP A 278 26.86 -25.97 9.45
CA TRP A 278 26.97 -25.51 8.06
C TRP A 278 28.24 -26.03 7.39
N LEU A 279 28.10 -26.70 6.25
CA LEU A 279 29.21 -27.16 5.41
C LEU A 279 29.31 -26.38 4.09
N GLY A 280 28.28 -25.59 3.76
CA GLY A 280 28.22 -24.78 2.55
C GLY A 280 27.96 -25.62 1.30
N GLN A 281 28.30 -25.08 0.14
CA GLN A 281 28.17 -25.77 -1.15
C GLN A 281 29.43 -26.60 -1.43
N ASP A 282 29.64 -27.66 -0.65
CA ASP A 282 30.85 -28.50 -0.69
C ASP A 282 30.90 -29.51 -1.85
N GLY A 283 29.79 -29.64 -2.60
CA GLY A 283 29.69 -30.57 -3.73
C GLY A 283 29.70 -32.04 -3.34
N SER A 284 29.42 -32.36 -2.07
CA SER A 284 29.36 -33.73 -1.53
C SER A 284 28.31 -34.61 -2.22
N ARG A 285 27.26 -34.01 -2.80
CA ARG A 285 26.26 -34.71 -3.61
C ARG A 285 26.63 -34.67 -5.10
N GLU A 286 26.96 -35.83 -5.66
CA GLU A 286 27.23 -35.98 -7.10
C GLU A 286 26.08 -35.42 -7.93
N GLY A 287 26.41 -34.55 -8.89
CA GLY A 287 25.44 -33.93 -9.79
C GLY A 287 24.71 -32.68 -9.26
N ASN A 288 24.90 -32.29 -7.98
CA ASN A 288 24.20 -31.11 -7.43
C ASN A 288 25.10 -30.21 -6.56
N ARG A 289 26.06 -29.53 -7.20
CA ARG A 289 26.94 -28.53 -6.55
C ARG A 289 26.22 -27.23 -6.14
N HIS A 290 24.93 -27.10 -6.42
CA HIS A 290 24.13 -25.94 -6.07
C HIS A 290 23.56 -26.03 -4.64
N GLU A 291 23.40 -27.24 -4.11
CA GLU A 291 22.83 -27.44 -2.78
C GLU A 291 23.82 -27.06 -1.68
N ILE A 292 23.29 -26.39 -0.67
CA ILE A 292 23.92 -26.23 0.63
C ILE A 292 23.84 -27.56 1.36
N HIS A 293 24.92 -27.93 2.04
CA HIS A 293 25.03 -29.09 2.90
C HIS A 293 25.08 -28.66 4.39
N VAL A 294 24.25 -29.29 5.22
CA VAL A 294 24.26 -29.12 6.68
C VAL A 294 24.31 -30.47 7.37
N ALA A 295 25.32 -30.66 8.22
CA ALA A 295 25.45 -31.87 9.04
C ALA A 295 24.69 -31.74 10.35
N LEU A 296 23.79 -32.70 10.61
CA LEU A 296 23.07 -32.83 11.86
C LEU A 296 23.74 -33.85 12.77
N ALA A 297 23.84 -33.51 14.06
CA ALA A 297 24.33 -34.38 15.11
C ALA A 297 23.38 -34.39 16.32
N ASP A 298 23.54 -35.38 17.20
CA ASP A 298 22.77 -35.53 18.43
C ASP A 298 21.24 -35.64 18.22
N LEU A 299 20.84 -36.23 17.08
CA LEU A 299 19.44 -36.54 16.81
C LEU A 299 18.91 -37.58 17.81
N PRO A 300 17.63 -37.49 18.22
CA PRO A 300 17.03 -38.45 19.15
C PRO A 300 17.10 -39.89 18.61
N ALA A 301 17.93 -40.73 19.23
CA ALA A 301 18.06 -42.13 18.85
C ALA A 301 16.72 -42.86 18.99
N GLY A 302 16.40 -43.72 18.03
CA GLY A 302 15.18 -44.53 18.03
C GLY A 302 13.91 -43.80 17.56
N GLN A 303 13.97 -42.51 17.23
CA GLN A 303 12.84 -41.79 16.63
C GLN A 303 12.96 -41.70 15.10
N VAL A 304 11.87 -42.01 14.41
CA VAL A 304 11.79 -41.91 12.96
C VAL A 304 11.29 -40.52 12.58
N ILE A 305 12.06 -39.81 11.75
CA ILE A 305 11.70 -38.49 11.23
C ILE A 305 10.74 -38.70 10.07
N ASP A 306 9.51 -38.21 10.22
CA ASP A 306 8.47 -38.29 9.19
C ASP A 306 8.49 -37.03 8.30
N ALA A 307 8.85 -35.89 8.89
CA ALA A 307 9.07 -34.63 8.17
C ALA A 307 10.12 -33.74 8.82
N ALA A 308 10.70 -32.86 8.01
CA ALA A 308 11.58 -31.79 8.48
C ALA A 308 11.27 -30.48 7.74
N ILE A 309 11.27 -29.37 8.47
CA ILE A 309 10.99 -28.02 7.94
C ILE A 309 12.12 -27.09 8.38
N LEU A 310 12.86 -26.58 7.41
CA LEU A 310 13.93 -25.60 7.59
C LEU A 310 13.42 -24.22 7.15
N SER A 311 13.70 -23.16 7.91
CA SER A 311 13.38 -21.78 7.54
C SER A 311 14.52 -20.81 7.83
N ASP A 312 14.58 -19.71 7.07
CA ASP A 312 15.67 -18.71 7.08
C ASP A 312 15.38 -17.42 7.86
N SER A 313 14.25 -17.34 8.57
CA SER A 313 13.74 -16.15 9.27
C SER A 313 13.38 -14.94 8.39
N VAL A 314 13.49 -15.07 7.07
CA VAL A 314 13.26 -13.97 6.12
C VAL A 314 11.91 -14.15 5.42
N SER A 315 11.74 -15.25 4.67
CA SER A 315 10.49 -15.51 3.95
C SER A 315 10.35 -16.92 3.36
N LYS A 316 11.36 -17.79 3.50
CA LYS A 316 11.36 -19.10 2.81
C LYS A 316 11.49 -20.26 3.78
N CYS A 317 10.89 -21.37 3.36
CA CYS A 317 11.04 -22.66 3.99
C CYS A 317 11.38 -23.76 2.98
N TRP A 318 12.12 -24.77 3.46
CA TRP A 318 12.43 -25.99 2.74
C TRP A 318 11.90 -27.19 3.52
N ILE A 319 11.28 -28.12 2.80
CA ILE A 319 10.49 -29.19 3.42
C ILE A 319 10.89 -30.55 2.88
N TYR A 320 11.11 -31.46 3.83
CA TYR A 320 11.34 -32.87 3.60
C TYR A 320 10.12 -33.63 4.11
N ARG A 321 9.63 -34.57 3.29
CA ARG A 321 8.60 -35.53 3.67
C ARG A 321 9.14 -36.93 3.40
N ARG A 322 9.03 -37.83 4.38
CA ARG A 322 9.43 -39.23 4.21
C ARG A 322 8.60 -39.92 3.14
N SER A 323 7.32 -39.55 2.99
CA SER A 323 6.43 -40.02 1.94
C SER A 323 5.42 -38.94 1.54
N PRO A 324 4.83 -39.01 0.34
CA PRO A 324 3.76 -38.08 -0.08
C PRO A 324 2.49 -38.13 0.79
N GLN A 325 2.34 -39.17 1.63
CA GLN A 325 1.18 -39.33 2.52
C GLN A 325 1.29 -38.52 3.81
N VAL A 326 2.49 -38.05 4.17
CA VAL A 326 2.69 -37.20 5.36
C VAL A 326 2.00 -35.86 5.14
N LYS A 327 0.91 -35.63 5.86
CA LYS A 327 0.16 -34.36 5.81
C LYS A 327 0.85 -33.34 6.70
N LEU A 328 1.30 -32.25 6.10
CA LEU A 328 1.86 -31.10 6.79
C LEU A 328 1.11 -29.85 6.38
N GLU A 329 0.78 -29.03 7.37
CA GLU A 329 0.37 -27.65 7.13
C GLU A 329 1.63 -26.82 6.94
N VAL A 330 1.73 -26.18 5.78
CA VAL A 330 2.96 -25.55 5.27
C VAL A 330 2.58 -24.26 4.56
N GLU A 331 3.48 -23.29 4.60
CA GLU A 331 3.27 -22.01 3.93
C GLU A 331 3.36 -22.18 2.40
N PRO A 332 2.61 -21.37 1.62
CA PRO A 332 2.73 -21.37 0.17
C PRO A 332 4.16 -21.08 -0.30
N GLY A 333 4.60 -21.75 -1.36
CA GLY A 333 5.94 -21.52 -1.94
C GLY A 333 7.09 -22.26 -1.25
N GLU A 334 6.78 -23.36 -0.55
CA GLU A 334 7.77 -24.30 -0.03
C GLU A 334 8.77 -24.75 -1.10
N ARG A 335 10.01 -24.99 -0.66
CA ARG A 335 11.08 -25.54 -1.51
C ARG A 335 11.46 -26.96 -1.06
N PRO A 336 12.03 -27.80 -1.94
CA PRO A 336 12.48 -29.13 -1.55
C PRO A 336 13.63 -29.07 -0.54
N LEU A 337 13.53 -29.86 0.53
CA LEU A 337 14.64 -30.22 1.42
C LEU A 337 14.92 -31.72 1.24
N SER A 338 16.19 -32.08 1.09
CA SER A 338 16.60 -33.48 1.16
C SER A 338 17.16 -33.78 2.55
N LEU A 339 16.80 -34.93 3.11
CA LEU A 339 17.35 -35.45 4.34
C LEU A 339 17.92 -36.84 4.07
N GLN A 340 19.20 -37.05 4.38
CA GLN A 340 19.88 -38.33 4.23
C GLN A 340 20.36 -38.81 5.60
N LYS A 341 19.90 -40.00 6.03
CA LYS A 341 20.41 -40.63 7.25
C LYS A 341 21.62 -41.50 6.93
N GLY A 342 22.67 -41.39 7.75
CA GLY A 342 23.81 -42.30 7.70
C GLY A 342 23.56 -43.59 8.49
N ASN A 343 24.61 -44.40 8.68
CA ASN A 343 24.56 -45.60 9.53
C ASN A 343 24.39 -45.27 11.01
N ASP A 344 24.83 -44.09 11.43
CA ASP A 344 24.64 -43.58 12.79
C ASP A 344 23.26 -42.94 12.89
N PRO A 345 22.32 -43.51 13.68
CA PRO A 345 20.95 -43.00 13.78
C PRO A 345 20.86 -41.62 14.46
N THR A 346 21.94 -41.15 15.09
CA THR A 346 22.04 -39.83 15.71
C THR A 346 22.51 -38.73 14.75
N LYS A 347 22.80 -39.09 13.48
CA LYS A 347 23.30 -38.17 12.46
C LYS A 347 22.45 -38.20 11.20
N ALA A 348 22.35 -37.06 10.55
CA ALA A 348 21.77 -36.93 9.23
C ALA A 348 22.40 -35.75 8.49
N GLU A 349 22.29 -35.76 7.17
CA GLU A 349 22.73 -34.67 6.31
C GLU A 349 21.52 -34.02 5.67
N LEU A 350 21.46 -32.69 5.67
CA LEU A 350 20.44 -31.91 4.99
C LEU A 350 21.02 -31.24 3.74
N TYR A 351 20.21 -31.23 2.68
CA TYR A 351 20.54 -30.53 1.44
C TYR A 351 19.40 -29.67 0.95
N PHE A 352 19.69 -28.42 0.60
CA PHE A 352 18.69 -27.49 0.07
C PHE A 352 19.30 -26.46 -0.87
N THR A 353 18.49 -25.91 -1.77
CA THR A 353 18.92 -24.89 -2.73
C THR A 353 18.73 -23.47 -2.17
N PRO A 354 19.80 -22.65 -2.06
CA PRO A 354 19.68 -21.26 -1.64
C PRO A 354 18.95 -20.41 -2.69
N TYR A 355 18.42 -19.27 -2.26
CA TYR A 355 17.94 -18.20 -3.15
C TYR A 355 18.63 -16.86 -2.90
N ARG A 356 19.37 -16.76 -1.80
CA ARG A 356 20.16 -15.63 -1.35
C ARG A 356 21.46 -16.15 -0.73
N ASP A 357 22.36 -15.23 -0.41
CA ASP A 357 23.46 -15.54 0.51
C ASP A 357 22.89 -15.54 1.95
N GLU A 358 23.18 -16.61 2.70
CA GLU A 358 22.67 -16.85 4.05
C GLU A 358 23.68 -16.44 5.13
N VAL A 359 24.76 -15.75 4.76
CA VAL A 359 25.75 -15.27 5.74
C VAL A 359 25.12 -14.44 6.85
N GLY A 360 25.33 -14.87 8.10
CA GLY A 360 24.78 -14.21 9.28
C GLY A 360 23.31 -14.51 9.58
N ALA A 361 22.62 -15.28 8.72
CA ALA A 361 21.27 -15.75 9.00
C ALA A 361 21.28 -16.84 10.09
N THR A 362 20.17 -16.91 10.84
CA THR A 362 19.90 -18.02 11.76
C THR A 362 18.81 -18.90 11.16
N LEU A 363 19.12 -20.17 10.93
CA LEU A 363 18.16 -21.13 10.41
C LEU A 363 17.41 -21.80 11.55
N THR A 364 16.14 -22.10 11.31
CA THR A 364 15.29 -22.86 12.24
C THR A 364 14.90 -24.18 11.60
N LEU A 365 15.34 -25.30 12.19
CA LEU A 365 14.96 -26.64 11.76
C LEU A 365 13.96 -27.23 12.75
N ARG A 366 12.75 -27.56 12.28
CA ARG A 366 11.77 -28.36 13.02
C ARG A 366 11.75 -29.79 12.48
N LEU A 367 11.85 -30.75 13.38
CA LEU A 367 11.71 -32.18 13.10
C LEU A 367 10.37 -32.66 13.64
N ILE A 368 9.65 -33.43 12.82
CA ILE A 368 8.37 -34.05 13.17
C ILE A 368 8.57 -35.56 13.08
N PHE A 369 8.27 -36.25 14.16
CA PHE A 369 8.48 -37.70 14.29
C PHE A 369 7.19 -38.48 14.00
N GLU A 370 7.33 -39.76 13.68
CA GLU A 370 6.22 -40.68 13.33
C GLU A 370 5.15 -40.80 14.44
N ASN A 371 5.51 -40.54 15.70
CA ASN A 371 4.58 -40.50 16.83
C ASN A 371 3.84 -39.15 17.00
N GLY A 372 4.05 -38.19 16.09
CA GLY A 372 3.48 -36.84 16.12
C GLY A 372 4.23 -35.84 17.00
N ALA A 373 5.25 -36.27 17.77
CA ALA A 373 6.07 -35.35 18.54
C ALA A 373 6.89 -34.45 17.60
N SER A 374 7.14 -33.21 18.03
CA SER A 374 7.92 -32.24 17.28
C SER A 374 8.97 -31.60 18.18
N THR A 375 10.11 -31.25 17.58
CA THR A 375 11.20 -30.52 18.24
C THR A 375 11.85 -29.57 17.23
N PHE A 376 12.57 -28.56 17.70
CA PHE A 376 13.28 -27.62 16.82
C PHE A 376 14.67 -27.27 17.35
N ALA A 377 15.54 -26.81 16.47
CA ALA A 377 16.81 -26.21 16.85
C ALA A 377 17.15 -25.05 15.92
N HIS A 378 17.98 -24.14 16.44
CA HIS A 378 18.56 -23.04 15.68
C HIS A 378 20.04 -23.29 15.42
N PHE A 379 20.52 -22.90 14.25
CA PHE A 379 21.95 -22.88 13.94
C PHE A 379 22.27 -21.79 12.93
N GLY A 380 23.50 -21.27 13.00
CA GLY A 380 23.96 -20.22 12.07
C GLY A 380 24.16 -20.77 10.67
N ALA A 381 23.74 -20.00 9.68
CA ALA A 381 24.12 -20.22 8.29
C ALA A 381 25.46 -19.57 7.96
N GLY A 382 25.98 -19.87 6.77
CA GLY A 382 27.24 -19.35 6.27
C GLY A 382 27.11 -18.84 4.83
N VAL A 383 28.25 -18.46 4.26
CA VAL A 383 28.33 -17.97 2.88
C VAL A 383 27.85 -19.04 1.91
N CYS A 384 27.01 -18.64 0.96
CA CYS A 384 26.66 -19.44 -0.22
C CYS A 384 26.49 -18.57 -1.46
N ASP A 385 26.64 -19.19 -2.64
CA ASP A 385 26.39 -18.55 -3.92
C ASP A 385 25.05 -19.04 -4.49
N PRO A 386 24.00 -18.20 -4.55
CA PRO A 386 22.71 -18.56 -5.16
C PRO A 386 22.81 -18.75 -6.68
N LEU A 387 23.96 -18.44 -7.31
CA LEU A 387 24.22 -18.69 -8.72
C LEU A 387 24.96 -20.00 -9.00
N ALA A 388 25.50 -20.66 -7.96
CA ALA A 388 26.32 -21.86 -8.16
C ALA A 388 25.52 -22.96 -8.86
N GLY A 389 26.08 -23.62 -9.87
CA GLY A 389 25.39 -24.73 -10.54
C GLY A 389 24.20 -24.36 -11.43
N LEU A 390 23.82 -23.07 -11.56
CA LEU A 390 22.86 -22.64 -12.56
C LEU A 390 23.38 -22.87 -13.99
N PRO A 391 22.48 -23.04 -14.99
CA PRO A 391 22.87 -23.08 -16.39
C PRO A 391 23.72 -21.86 -16.74
N LYS A 392 24.90 -22.10 -17.32
CA LYS A 392 25.82 -21.05 -17.77
C LYS A 392 25.72 -20.86 -19.27
N PRO A 393 26.11 -19.69 -19.80
CA PRO A 393 26.31 -19.54 -21.23
C PRO A 393 27.24 -20.62 -21.78
N ALA A 394 26.92 -21.13 -22.96
CA ALA A 394 27.76 -22.13 -23.63
C ALA A 394 29.20 -21.60 -23.81
N ALA A 395 30.19 -22.47 -23.77
CA ALA A 395 31.60 -22.12 -24.00
C ALA A 395 31.93 -21.87 -25.48
N THR A 396 31.03 -21.18 -26.20
CA THR A 396 31.12 -20.86 -27.61
C THR A 396 31.04 -19.35 -27.79
N THR A 397 31.83 -18.81 -28.72
CA THR A 397 31.97 -17.36 -28.93
C THR A 397 31.80 -17.04 -30.41
N VAL A 398 31.19 -15.90 -30.72
CA VAL A 398 31.09 -15.35 -32.07
C VAL A 398 31.17 -13.83 -32.04
N VAL A 399 31.65 -13.23 -33.12
CA VAL A 399 31.55 -11.79 -33.36
C VAL A 399 30.40 -11.54 -34.32
N ALA A 400 29.40 -10.77 -33.90
CA ALA A 400 28.32 -10.30 -34.74
C ALA A 400 28.68 -8.96 -35.37
N LYS A 401 28.48 -8.85 -36.68
CA LYS A 401 28.66 -7.61 -37.45
C LYS A 401 27.29 -6.97 -37.73
N PRO A 402 27.24 -5.65 -37.97
CA PRO A 402 26.02 -5.00 -38.46
C PRO A 402 25.43 -5.73 -39.66
N GLY A 403 24.17 -6.16 -39.53
CA GLY A 403 23.43 -6.92 -40.55
C GLY A 403 23.28 -8.42 -40.26
N ASP A 404 24.04 -8.97 -39.31
CA ASP A 404 23.89 -10.36 -38.88
C ASP A 404 22.57 -10.57 -38.11
N ASP A 405 22.00 -11.78 -38.17
CA ASP A 405 20.84 -12.15 -37.36
C ASP A 405 21.27 -12.39 -35.91
N LEU A 406 21.22 -11.33 -35.10
CA LEU A 406 21.55 -11.38 -33.67
C LEU A 406 20.71 -12.40 -32.89
N ASN A 407 19.49 -12.67 -33.34
CA ASN A 407 18.61 -13.63 -32.67
C ASN A 407 19.11 -15.06 -32.91
N ASP A 408 19.54 -15.40 -34.13
CA ASP A 408 20.17 -16.70 -34.42
C ASP A 408 21.46 -16.87 -33.63
N LEU A 409 22.34 -15.86 -33.66
CA LEU A 409 23.63 -15.90 -32.99
C LEU A 409 23.48 -16.07 -31.47
N ALA A 410 22.60 -15.29 -30.82
CA ALA A 410 22.37 -15.39 -29.38
C ALA A 410 21.74 -16.72 -28.95
N ASN A 411 21.04 -17.42 -29.86
CA ASN A 411 20.47 -18.74 -29.55
C ASN A 411 21.49 -19.89 -29.75
N ARG A 412 22.53 -19.69 -30.57
CA ARG A 412 23.54 -20.72 -30.88
C ARG A 412 24.83 -20.60 -30.08
N PHE A 413 25.22 -19.38 -29.73
CA PHE A 413 26.49 -19.09 -29.06
C PHE A 413 26.25 -18.62 -27.63
N GLY A 414 27.13 -19.01 -26.70
CA GLY A 414 27.03 -18.53 -25.33
C GLY A 414 27.61 -17.12 -25.14
N THR A 415 28.54 -16.68 -25.98
CA THR A 415 29.04 -15.30 -26.01
C THR A 415 28.94 -14.73 -27.41
N VAL A 416 28.30 -13.57 -27.53
CA VAL A 416 28.18 -12.80 -28.78
C VAL A 416 28.82 -11.43 -28.55
N THR A 417 29.96 -11.19 -29.19
CA THR A 417 30.61 -9.88 -29.23
C THR A 417 30.03 -9.09 -30.38
N LEU A 418 29.37 -7.97 -30.09
CA LEU A 418 28.83 -7.05 -31.08
C LEU A 418 29.96 -6.14 -31.54
N ALA A 419 30.32 -6.23 -32.83
CA ALA A 419 31.33 -5.35 -33.42
C ALA A 419 30.83 -3.89 -33.44
N THR A 420 31.76 -2.93 -33.39
CA THR A 420 31.44 -1.49 -33.47
C THR A 420 30.54 -1.18 -34.66
N GLY A 421 29.49 -0.40 -34.43
CA GLY A 421 28.54 0.03 -35.45
C GLY A 421 27.08 -0.08 -35.01
N ILE A 422 26.18 0.17 -35.97
CA ILE A 422 24.73 0.13 -35.74
C ILE A 422 24.17 -1.22 -36.22
N HIS A 423 23.72 -2.04 -35.28
CA HIS A 423 23.00 -3.28 -35.53
C HIS A 423 21.50 -2.97 -35.58
N ARG A 424 20.90 -3.02 -36.77
CA ARG A 424 19.48 -2.69 -36.94
C ARG A 424 18.61 -3.92 -36.72
N LEU A 425 17.59 -3.78 -35.87
CA LEU A 425 16.62 -4.83 -35.57
C LEU A 425 15.20 -4.35 -35.92
N SER A 426 14.56 -5.06 -36.84
CA SER A 426 13.15 -4.81 -37.19
C SER A 426 12.16 -5.63 -36.36
N LYS A 427 12.65 -6.43 -35.41
CA LYS A 427 11.87 -7.31 -34.54
C LYS A 427 12.51 -7.33 -33.15
N PRO A 428 11.76 -7.68 -32.09
CA PRO A 428 12.35 -7.90 -30.78
C PRO A 428 13.49 -8.94 -30.81
N LEU A 429 14.54 -8.69 -30.05
CA LEU A 429 15.60 -9.66 -29.78
C LEU A 429 15.15 -10.59 -28.65
N VAL A 430 15.14 -11.91 -28.90
CA VAL A 430 14.64 -12.93 -27.97
C VAL A 430 15.77 -13.86 -27.56
N LEU A 431 16.18 -13.76 -26.30
CA LEU A 431 17.26 -14.52 -25.69
C LEU A 431 16.68 -15.77 -25.03
N ASN A 432 16.66 -16.90 -25.76
CA ASN A 432 16.08 -18.16 -25.26
C ASN A 432 17.01 -18.92 -24.32
N ASN A 433 18.32 -18.73 -24.45
CA ASN A 433 19.35 -19.47 -23.72
C ASN A 433 20.20 -18.52 -22.86
N PRO A 434 20.90 -19.02 -21.82
CA PRO A 434 21.92 -18.25 -21.13
C PRO A 434 22.95 -17.71 -22.12
N VAL A 435 23.16 -16.40 -22.14
CA VAL A 435 24.00 -15.75 -23.13
C VAL A 435 24.67 -14.50 -22.58
N THR A 436 25.89 -14.22 -23.03
CA THR A 436 26.58 -12.94 -22.84
C THR A 436 26.59 -12.17 -24.16
N LEU A 437 25.89 -11.03 -24.22
CA LEU A 437 26.03 -10.05 -25.30
C LEU A 437 26.92 -8.91 -24.81
N THR A 438 28.03 -8.68 -25.51
CA THR A 438 29.00 -7.64 -25.15
C THR A 438 29.31 -6.75 -26.35
N GLY A 439 29.28 -5.43 -26.17
CA GLY A 439 29.57 -4.47 -27.23
C GLY A 439 31.02 -4.03 -27.27
N GLU A 440 31.58 -3.89 -28.47
CA GLU A 440 32.76 -3.04 -28.68
C GLU A 440 32.39 -1.56 -28.52
N PRO A 441 33.34 -0.67 -28.17
CA PRO A 441 33.06 0.76 -28.08
C PRO A 441 32.38 1.30 -29.34
N GLY A 442 31.27 2.05 -29.15
CA GLY A 442 30.47 2.60 -30.26
C GLY A 442 29.40 1.66 -30.82
N THR A 443 29.18 0.50 -30.21
CA THR A 443 28.09 -0.42 -30.60
C THR A 443 26.71 0.13 -30.22
N VAL A 444 25.77 0.09 -31.17
CA VAL A 444 24.37 0.47 -30.99
C VAL A 444 23.45 -0.63 -31.51
N LEU A 445 22.50 -1.09 -30.69
CA LEU A 445 21.32 -1.83 -31.14
C LEU A 445 20.21 -0.82 -31.44
N GLU A 446 19.87 -0.65 -32.71
CA GLU A 446 18.83 0.28 -33.18
C GLU A 446 17.58 -0.50 -33.58
N PHE A 447 16.51 -0.36 -32.81
CA PHE A 447 15.24 -1.00 -33.05
C PHE A 447 14.31 -0.13 -33.91
N SER A 448 13.64 -0.73 -34.88
CA SER A 448 12.61 -0.09 -35.69
C SER A 448 11.40 -1.01 -35.82
N GLN A 449 10.19 -0.47 -35.79
CA GLN A 449 8.97 -1.25 -35.98
C GLN A 449 8.27 -0.83 -37.27
N GLY A 450 7.94 -1.79 -38.13
CA GLY A 450 7.20 -1.54 -39.37
C GLY A 450 5.77 -1.04 -39.10
N SER A 451 5.20 -0.26 -40.01
CA SER A 451 3.86 0.34 -39.81
C SER A 451 2.73 -0.67 -39.62
N ASN A 452 2.90 -1.91 -40.09
CA ASN A 452 1.90 -2.99 -40.03
C ASN A 452 2.22 -4.07 -38.99
N GLU A 453 3.32 -3.95 -38.26
CA GLU A 453 3.73 -4.93 -37.26
C GLU A 453 2.89 -4.81 -35.97
N PRO A 454 2.64 -5.94 -35.28
CA PRO A 454 1.90 -5.91 -34.02
C PRO A 454 2.65 -5.12 -32.95
N PRO A 455 1.94 -4.47 -32.00
CA PRO A 455 2.57 -3.80 -30.87
C PRO A 455 3.48 -4.74 -30.07
N TRP A 456 4.67 -4.27 -29.71
CA TRP A 456 5.63 -5.08 -28.96
C TRP A 456 5.31 -5.06 -27.47
N THR A 457 5.65 -6.13 -26.76
CA THR A 457 5.70 -6.07 -25.29
C THR A 457 7.09 -5.68 -24.80
N THR A 458 8.13 -6.00 -25.56
CA THR A 458 9.53 -5.77 -25.19
C THR A 458 10.44 -5.67 -26.42
N ALA A 459 11.51 -4.86 -26.37
CA ALA A 459 12.52 -4.80 -27.45
C ALA A 459 13.59 -5.90 -27.31
N ILE A 460 14.13 -6.11 -26.11
CA ILE A 460 15.04 -7.23 -25.75
C ILE A 460 14.36 -8.10 -24.69
N LYS A 461 13.96 -9.30 -25.09
CA LYS A 461 13.23 -10.25 -24.26
C LYS A 461 14.14 -11.35 -23.73
N ILE A 462 14.13 -11.54 -22.41
CA ILE A 462 14.95 -12.51 -21.70
C ILE A 462 14.09 -13.68 -21.22
N HIS A 463 14.33 -14.88 -21.76
CA HIS A 463 13.65 -16.09 -21.31
C HIS A 463 14.47 -16.92 -20.34
N SER A 464 15.79 -16.74 -20.30
CA SER A 464 16.69 -17.55 -19.48
C SER A 464 17.51 -16.70 -18.50
N GLY A 465 17.74 -17.26 -17.31
CA GLY A 465 18.69 -16.72 -16.33
C GLY A 465 20.13 -16.76 -16.86
N SER A 466 21.08 -16.33 -16.03
CA SER A 466 22.51 -16.24 -16.37
C SER A 466 22.78 -15.49 -17.67
N THR A 467 21.95 -14.48 -17.95
CA THR A 467 22.06 -13.62 -19.14
C THR A 467 22.77 -12.32 -18.77
N THR A 468 23.79 -11.97 -19.56
CA THR A 468 24.58 -10.75 -19.40
C THR A 468 24.46 -9.87 -20.63
N LEU A 469 24.09 -8.59 -20.43
CA LEU A 469 24.09 -7.55 -21.45
C LEU A 469 25.06 -6.45 -21.02
N ARG A 470 26.09 -6.16 -21.83
CA ARG A 470 27.10 -5.16 -21.45
C ARG A 470 27.69 -4.35 -22.59
N GLU A 471 28.08 -3.11 -22.28
CA GLU A 471 28.94 -2.26 -23.13
C GLU A 471 28.38 -1.87 -24.51
N PHE A 472 27.06 -1.78 -24.66
CA PHE A 472 26.43 -1.26 -25.88
C PHE A 472 25.26 -0.31 -25.56
N ALA A 473 24.86 0.45 -26.58
CA ALA A 473 23.70 1.32 -26.51
C ALA A 473 22.45 0.67 -27.12
N VAL A 474 21.27 1.01 -26.60
CA VAL A 474 19.96 0.66 -27.19
C VAL A 474 19.25 1.94 -27.61
N ARG A 475 18.80 1.98 -28.87
CA ARG A 475 18.14 3.12 -29.51
C ARG A 475 16.95 2.68 -30.35
N PHE A 476 16.11 3.64 -30.73
CA PHE A 476 14.93 3.41 -31.54
C PHE A 476 14.91 4.36 -32.75
N ALA A 477 14.79 3.80 -33.95
CA ALA A 477 14.59 4.53 -35.18
C ALA A 477 13.07 4.79 -35.36
N GLY A 478 12.61 5.91 -34.81
CA GLY A 478 11.21 6.34 -34.88
C GLY A 478 10.36 5.85 -33.72
N ARG A 479 9.04 5.80 -33.95
CA ARG A 479 8.05 5.41 -32.94
C ARG A 479 7.94 3.89 -32.88
N VAL A 480 7.71 3.38 -31.67
CA VAL A 480 7.34 1.98 -31.44
C VAL A 480 5.97 1.94 -30.78
N ARG A 481 5.08 1.10 -31.31
CA ARG A 481 3.80 0.77 -30.70
C ARG A 481 4.00 -0.34 -29.70
N TRP A 482 3.50 -0.12 -28.49
CA TRP A 482 3.61 -1.04 -27.37
C TRP A 482 2.25 -1.65 -27.02
N ASN A 483 2.26 -2.89 -26.55
CA ASN A 483 1.07 -3.56 -26.04
C ASN A 483 0.87 -3.20 -24.56
N PRO A 484 -0.20 -2.47 -24.20
CA PRO A 484 -0.44 -2.05 -22.82
C PRO A 484 -0.97 -3.17 -21.92
N ASN A 485 -1.46 -4.28 -22.48
CA ASN A 485 -2.08 -5.38 -21.73
C ASN A 485 -1.06 -6.31 -21.05
N VAL A 486 0.22 -5.97 -21.13
CA VAL A 486 1.27 -6.73 -20.51
C VAL A 486 1.38 -6.33 -19.04
N SER A 487 1.45 -7.32 -18.15
CA SER A 487 1.55 -7.11 -16.71
C SER A 487 2.79 -6.28 -16.40
N TYR A 488 2.60 -5.24 -15.57
CA TYR A 488 3.63 -4.24 -15.27
C TYR A 488 4.19 -3.52 -16.52
N GLY A 489 3.38 -3.39 -17.57
CA GLY A 489 3.65 -2.53 -18.72
C GLY A 489 4.78 -2.98 -19.66
N PRO A 490 4.86 -2.35 -20.85
CA PRO A 490 5.89 -2.65 -21.84
C PRO A 490 7.26 -2.09 -21.43
N ALA A 491 8.34 -2.68 -21.97
CA ALA A 491 9.70 -2.31 -21.60
C ALA A 491 10.73 -2.37 -22.75
N VAL A 492 11.83 -1.65 -22.62
CA VAL A 492 12.99 -1.80 -23.51
C VAL A 492 13.61 -3.19 -23.31
N ILE A 493 13.92 -3.55 -22.06
CA ILE A 493 14.36 -4.90 -21.68
C ILE A 493 13.31 -5.53 -20.75
N GLY A 494 12.98 -6.80 -20.97
CA GLY A 494 11.92 -7.45 -20.19
C GLY A 494 12.09 -8.96 -20.10
N THR A 495 11.75 -9.52 -18.95
CA THR A 495 11.61 -10.98 -18.79
C THR A 495 10.35 -11.49 -19.49
N THR A 496 10.21 -12.82 -19.61
CA THR A 496 8.97 -13.50 -20.07
C THR A 496 7.71 -12.87 -19.44
N ASP A 497 6.66 -12.67 -20.23
CA ASP A 497 5.40 -12.02 -19.79
C ASP A 497 4.13 -12.86 -19.93
N ASN A 498 3.02 -12.30 -19.44
CA ASN A 498 1.70 -12.91 -19.37
C ASN A 498 1.02 -13.13 -20.73
N LEU A 499 1.60 -12.65 -21.84
CA LEU A 499 1.05 -12.84 -23.18
C LEU A 499 1.72 -14.01 -23.92
N GLU A 500 2.67 -14.69 -23.27
CA GLU A 500 3.37 -15.85 -23.80
C GLU A 500 3.02 -17.12 -23.01
N PRO A 501 3.15 -18.31 -23.63
CA PRO A 501 3.06 -19.56 -22.88
C PRO A 501 4.01 -19.55 -21.69
N ALA A 502 3.56 -20.09 -20.55
CA ALA A 502 4.37 -20.15 -19.35
C ALA A 502 5.71 -20.85 -19.64
N ARG A 503 6.79 -20.07 -19.69
CA ARG A 503 8.16 -20.59 -19.79
C ARG A 503 8.67 -20.77 -18.36
N GLY A 504 8.73 -22.03 -17.93
CA GLY A 504 9.06 -22.42 -16.57
C GLY A 504 10.37 -21.82 -16.06
N GLY A 505 10.43 -21.59 -14.75
CA GLY A 505 11.64 -21.14 -14.05
C GLY A 505 11.68 -19.64 -13.75
N VAL A 506 12.11 -19.32 -12.54
CA VAL A 506 12.52 -17.97 -12.13
C VAL A 506 13.85 -17.64 -12.83
N LYS A 507 14.01 -16.39 -13.26
CA LYS A 507 15.22 -15.93 -13.94
C LYS A 507 16.19 -15.42 -12.87
N LEU A 508 17.33 -16.07 -12.77
CA LEU A 508 18.36 -15.77 -11.78
C LEU A 508 19.62 -15.28 -12.48
N GLY A 509 20.37 -14.38 -11.88
CA GLY A 509 21.69 -13.97 -12.37
C GLY A 509 21.65 -13.09 -13.61
N LEU A 510 20.69 -12.17 -13.69
CA LEU A 510 20.66 -11.19 -14.78
C LEU A 510 21.68 -10.08 -14.52
N THR A 511 22.52 -9.78 -15.51
CA THR A 511 23.55 -8.75 -15.40
C THR A 511 23.42 -7.72 -16.51
N PHE A 512 23.29 -6.44 -16.12
CA PHE A 512 23.23 -5.29 -17.01
C PHE A 512 24.37 -4.33 -16.65
N ASP A 513 25.41 -4.28 -17.48
CA ASP A 513 26.68 -3.63 -17.11
C ASP A 513 27.13 -2.61 -18.17
N ARG A 514 27.31 -1.34 -17.78
CA ARG A 514 27.73 -0.25 -18.68
C ARG A 514 26.87 -0.13 -19.93
N LEU A 515 25.56 -0.35 -19.81
CA LEU A 515 24.62 -0.13 -20.92
C LEU A 515 24.27 1.35 -21.05
N ASP A 516 23.98 1.78 -22.28
CA ASP A 516 23.37 3.08 -22.55
C ASP A 516 21.96 2.86 -23.11
N LEU A 517 20.94 2.99 -22.26
CA LEU A 517 19.56 2.68 -22.60
C LEU A 517 18.74 3.96 -22.81
N ALA A 518 18.07 4.02 -23.96
CA ALA A 518 17.10 5.08 -24.26
C ALA A 518 15.74 4.47 -24.63
N SER A 519 14.66 4.94 -24.01
CA SER A 519 13.29 4.68 -24.44
C SER A 519 13.00 5.37 -25.78
N PRO A 520 12.03 4.87 -26.58
CA PRO A 520 11.67 5.50 -27.85
C PRO A 520 11.05 6.89 -27.65
N SER A 521 10.99 7.66 -28.73
CA SER A 521 10.21 8.90 -28.75
C SER A 521 8.72 8.62 -28.50
N PRO A 522 7.99 9.58 -27.93
CA PRO A 522 6.59 9.37 -27.62
C PRO A 522 5.71 9.12 -28.84
N SER A 523 4.51 8.60 -28.60
CA SER A 523 3.52 8.31 -29.64
C SER A 523 3.07 9.56 -30.42
N GLY A 524 3.36 10.76 -29.90
CA GLY A 524 2.97 12.05 -30.47
C GLY A 524 1.59 12.52 -30.02
N ALA A 525 1.05 11.94 -28.95
CA ALA A 525 -0.15 12.42 -28.29
C ALA A 525 0.03 13.88 -27.82
N THR A 526 -1.08 14.64 -27.79
CA THR A 526 -1.12 16.00 -27.24
C THR A 526 -1.09 16.02 -25.71
N GLU A 527 -1.34 14.88 -25.08
CA GLU A 527 -1.33 14.67 -23.64
C GLU A 527 -0.02 14.01 -23.18
N TRP A 528 0.29 14.13 -21.89
CA TRP A 528 1.43 13.46 -21.28
C TRP A 528 1.24 11.94 -21.30
N GLU A 529 2.22 11.21 -21.83
CA GLU A 529 2.20 9.74 -21.85
C GLU A 529 3.24 9.13 -20.88
N GLU A 530 3.00 7.92 -20.38
CA GLU A 530 4.00 7.22 -19.58
C GLU A 530 5.19 6.81 -20.48
N ALA A 531 6.40 7.13 -20.05
CA ALA A 531 7.61 6.69 -20.72
C ALA A 531 7.73 5.17 -20.60
N VAL A 532 8.01 4.50 -21.72
CA VAL A 532 8.28 3.05 -21.75
C VAL A 532 9.34 2.70 -20.71
N ARG A 533 9.08 1.66 -19.93
CA ARG A 533 9.99 1.19 -18.88
C ARG A 533 11.33 0.83 -19.49
N LEU A 534 12.41 1.15 -18.80
CA LEU A 534 13.74 0.72 -19.25
C LEU A 534 13.90 -0.79 -19.02
N MET A 535 13.40 -1.29 -17.89
CA MET A 535 13.43 -2.71 -17.56
C MET A 535 12.16 -3.15 -16.85
N ARG A 536 11.60 -4.31 -17.25
CA ARG A 536 10.53 -5.02 -16.52
C ARG A 536 10.99 -6.44 -16.16
N LEU A 537 11.28 -6.66 -14.88
CA LEU A 537 11.97 -7.85 -14.36
C LEU A 537 11.07 -8.67 -13.43
N ASN A 538 9.77 -8.76 -13.72
CA ASN A 538 8.76 -9.46 -12.89
C ASN A 538 8.97 -10.98 -12.78
N GLY A 539 9.68 -11.58 -13.72
CA GLY A 539 10.02 -13.01 -13.69
C GLY A 539 11.42 -13.30 -13.15
N ALA A 540 12.17 -12.28 -12.71
CA ALA A 540 13.51 -12.42 -12.19
C ALA A 540 13.55 -12.19 -10.67
N GLN A 541 14.38 -12.94 -9.96
CA GLN A 541 14.53 -12.80 -8.51
C GLN A 541 15.89 -12.27 -8.10
N LEU A 542 16.92 -12.30 -8.96
CA LEU A 542 18.22 -11.73 -8.61
C LEU A 542 19.03 -11.26 -9.82
N GLY A 543 19.79 -10.19 -9.63
CA GLY A 543 20.61 -9.59 -10.68
C GLY A 543 21.24 -8.25 -10.31
N SER A 544 21.85 -7.60 -11.31
CA SER A 544 22.53 -6.32 -11.14
C SER A 544 22.36 -5.39 -12.34
N VAL A 545 22.25 -4.08 -12.05
CA VAL A 545 22.28 -2.98 -13.01
C VAL A 545 23.38 -2.01 -12.56
N THR A 546 24.49 -2.00 -13.30
CA THR A 546 25.72 -1.34 -12.85
C THR A 546 26.31 -0.43 -13.93
N GLY A 547 26.66 0.79 -13.56
CA GLY A 547 27.35 1.74 -14.43
C GLY A 547 26.57 2.13 -15.69
N CYS A 548 25.25 1.93 -15.71
CA CYS A 548 24.42 2.19 -16.88
C CYS A 548 24.09 3.69 -17.00
N THR A 549 23.96 4.17 -18.24
CA THR A 549 23.32 5.44 -18.57
C THR A 549 21.87 5.18 -18.98
N LEU A 550 20.93 5.83 -18.32
CA LEU A 550 19.50 5.53 -18.38
C LEU A 550 18.71 6.77 -18.81
N TYR A 551 17.91 6.66 -19.87
CA TYR A 551 17.03 7.73 -20.36
C TYR A 551 15.68 7.15 -20.78
N GLY A 552 14.69 7.19 -19.90
CA GLY A 552 13.42 6.48 -20.11
C GLY A 552 12.59 6.33 -18.85
N GLY A 553 11.63 5.41 -18.90
CA GLY A 553 10.78 5.05 -17.77
C GLY A 553 11.54 4.29 -16.67
N MET A 554 10.77 3.70 -15.75
CA MET A 554 11.33 3.03 -14.57
C MET A 554 12.02 1.70 -14.90
N ILE A 555 12.82 1.21 -13.95
CA ILE A 555 13.22 -0.18 -13.81
C ILE A 555 12.34 -0.80 -12.72
N GLU A 556 11.56 -1.82 -13.07
CA GLU A 556 10.61 -2.48 -12.17
C GLU A 556 11.01 -3.94 -11.92
N PHE A 557 11.15 -4.35 -10.66
CA PHE A 557 11.69 -5.66 -10.25
C PHE A 557 11.04 -6.21 -8.96
N PHE A 558 11.27 -7.49 -8.70
CA PHE A 558 10.65 -8.24 -7.59
C PHE A 558 11.69 -9.08 -6.85
N GLY A 559 11.49 -9.27 -5.55
CA GLY A 559 12.38 -10.13 -4.74
C GLY A 559 13.79 -9.57 -4.62
N GLY A 560 14.76 -10.47 -4.54
CA GLY A 560 16.19 -10.17 -4.47
C GLY A 560 17.03 -11.44 -4.26
N PRO A 561 18.37 -11.30 -4.22
CA PRO A 561 19.14 -10.04 -4.12
C PRO A 561 19.23 -9.22 -5.42
N TRP A 562 19.18 -7.88 -5.31
CA TRP A 562 19.37 -6.96 -6.44
C TRP A 562 20.40 -5.87 -6.15
N GLN A 563 21.16 -5.47 -7.17
CA GLN A 563 22.12 -4.37 -7.09
C GLN A 563 21.86 -3.30 -8.17
N PHE A 564 21.80 -2.04 -7.76
CA PHE A 564 21.73 -0.86 -8.61
C PHE A 564 22.86 0.09 -8.25
N VAL A 565 23.97 -0.01 -8.97
CA VAL A 565 25.25 0.62 -8.56
C VAL A 565 25.78 1.57 -9.63
N ASP A 566 26.12 2.79 -9.22
CA ASP A 566 26.82 3.78 -10.05
C ASP A 566 26.13 4.12 -11.39
N ASN A 567 24.80 4.02 -11.45
CA ASN A 567 24.04 4.36 -12.65
C ASN A 567 23.82 5.87 -12.77
N THR A 568 23.70 6.36 -14.00
CA THR A 568 23.33 7.74 -14.32
C THR A 568 21.97 7.79 -15.00
N TYR A 569 20.98 8.42 -14.36
CA TYR A 569 19.65 8.63 -14.94
C TYR A 569 19.48 10.06 -15.43
N ARG A 570 19.13 10.20 -16.72
CA ARG A 570 19.06 11.49 -17.45
C ARG A 570 17.64 11.99 -17.69
N GLY A 571 16.62 11.35 -17.11
CA GLY A 571 15.22 11.74 -17.30
C GLY A 571 14.48 10.85 -18.29
N THR A 572 13.35 11.34 -18.78
CA THR A 572 12.49 10.66 -19.76
C THR A 572 12.42 11.48 -21.07
N PRO A 573 12.00 10.88 -22.20
CA PRO A 573 11.68 11.65 -23.41
C PRO A 573 10.74 12.82 -23.15
N SER A 574 10.95 13.95 -23.84
CA SER A 574 10.06 15.12 -23.72
C SER A 574 8.60 14.76 -24.04
N GLY A 575 7.65 15.30 -23.27
CA GLY A 575 6.23 14.96 -23.39
C GLY A 575 5.82 13.66 -22.69
N THR A 576 6.74 12.99 -22.00
CA THR A 576 6.45 11.76 -21.23
C THR A 576 6.65 11.95 -19.73
N PHE A 577 6.18 11.01 -18.92
CA PHE A 577 6.47 10.97 -17.50
C PHE A 577 6.88 9.57 -17.02
N SER A 578 7.50 9.50 -15.84
CA SER A 578 7.78 8.24 -15.16
C SER A 578 7.45 8.33 -13.68
N HIS A 579 6.78 7.31 -13.15
CA HIS A 579 6.44 7.21 -11.74
C HIS A 579 7.66 7.01 -10.83
N GLY A 580 8.79 6.50 -11.35
CA GLY A 580 9.98 6.21 -10.56
C GLY A 580 11.20 5.93 -11.44
N VAL A 581 12.39 5.88 -10.87
CA VAL A 581 13.58 5.37 -11.57
C VAL A 581 13.79 3.89 -11.24
N ILE A 582 13.76 3.56 -9.96
CA ILE A 582 13.93 2.19 -9.43
C ILE A 582 12.68 1.84 -8.62
N VAL A 583 11.98 0.78 -9.00
CA VAL A 583 10.73 0.33 -8.37
C VAL A 583 10.83 -1.16 -8.04
N GLY A 584 10.77 -1.48 -6.75
CA GLY A 584 10.93 -2.84 -6.23
C GLY A 584 9.71 -3.31 -5.45
N HIS A 585 9.40 -4.60 -5.54
CA HIS A 585 8.31 -5.24 -4.80
C HIS A 585 8.82 -6.44 -4.00
N PHE A 586 8.44 -6.55 -2.73
CA PHE A 586 8.79 -7.68 -1.86
C PHE A 586 10.30 -7.96 -1.81
N VAL A 587 11.08 -6.89 -1.63
CA VAL A 587 12.52 -6.90 -1.86
C VAL A 587 13.29 -7.57 -0.72
N ASN A 588 14.40 -8.22 -1.02
CA ASN A 588 15.36 -8.68 -0.02
C ASN A 588 16.77 -8.45 -0.53
N ASP A 589 17.71 -8.14 0.37
CA ASP A 589 19.13 -7.94 0.06
C ASP A 589 19.37 -6.96 -1.11
N LEU A 590 18.61 -5.86 -1.11
CA LEU A 590 18.67 -4.82 -2.14
C LEU A 590 19.78 -3.82 -1.83
N VAL A 591 20.62 -3.53 -2.83
CA VAL A 591 21.64 -2.47 -2.76
C VAL A 591 21.37 -1.43 -3.85
N VAL A 592 21.14 -0.18 -3.45
CA VAL A 592 21.02 0.98 -4.34
C VAL A 592 22.09 2.00 -3.95
N ARG A 593 23.20 2.03 -4.69
CA ARG A 593 24.39 2.78 -4.26
C ARG A 593 25.03 3.62 -5.35
N GLY A 594 25.45 4.83 -5.00
CA GLY A 594 26.28 5.68 -5.87
C GLY A 594 25.57 6.20 -7.13
N ASN A 595 24.26 6.03 -7.25
CA ASN A 595 23.52 6.44 -8.45
C ASN A 595 23.40 7.97 -8.51
N ARG A 596 23.44 8.51 -9.74
CA ARG A 596 23.31 9.94 -10.05
C ARG A 596 22.06 10.17 -10.89
N ILE A 597 21.07 10.82 -10.29
CA ILE A 597 19.75 11.02 -10.89
C ILE A 597 19.57 12.51 -11.13
N LYS A 598 19.59 12.92 -12.41
CA LYS A 598 19.43 14.31 -12.80
C LYS A 598 18.82 14.40 -14.20
N PRO A 599 17.50 14.64 -14.31
CA PRO A 599 16.86 14.88 -15.60
C PRO A 599 17.54 16.01 -16.38
N VAL A 600 18.00 15.73 -17.60
CA VAL A 600 18.69 16.68 -18.48
C VAL A 600 17.67 17.28 -19.44
N ARG A 601 17.59 18.61 -19.51
CA ARG A 601 16.61 19.28 -20.39
C ARG A 601 17.01 19.19 -21.88
N PRO A 602 16.05 19.05 -22.81
CA PRO A 602 14.62 18.82 -22.57
C PRO A 602 14.37 17.37 -22.11
N SER A 603 13.62 17.21 -21.01
CA SER A 603 13.21 15.92 -20.46
C SER A 603 11.72 16.01 -20.10
N GLY A 604 11.05 14.87 -20.14
CA GLY A 604 9.76 14.71 -19.49
C GLY A 604 9.88 14.70 -17.96
N LYS A 605 8.79 14.30 -17.29
CA LYS A 605 8.66 14.37 -15.83
C LYS A 605 9.09 13.07 -15.14
N THR A 606 9.96 13.16 -14.15
CA THR A 606 10.25 12.03 -13.25
C THR A 606 9.74 12.37 -11.85
N TRP A 607 8.83 11.55 -11.33
CA TRP A 607 8.19 11.79 -10.03
C TRP A 607 9.03 11.28 -8.87
N ARG A 608 9.56 10.06 -8.95
CA ARG A 608 10.28 9.43 -7.83
C ARG A 608 11.65 8.92 -8.25
N PHE A 609 12.56 8.80 -7.30
CA PHE A 609 13.82 8.09 -7.47
C PHE A 609 13.63 6.60 -7.16
N LEU A 610 13.16 6.30 -5.94
CA LEU A 610 13.07 4.94 -5.43
C LEU A 610 11.69 4.69 -4.82
N VAL A 611 11.05 3.59 -5.22
CA VAL A 611 9.79 3.12 -4.64
C VAL A 611 9.96 1.65 -4.27
N MET A 612 9.56 1.28 -3.06
CA MET A 612 9.54 -0.12 -2.61
C MET A 612 8.22 -0.44 -1.95
N THR A 613 7.53 -1.51 -2.38
CA THR A 613 6.22 -1.86 -1.83
C THR A 613 6.10 -3.31 -1.36
N GLY A 614 5.15 -3.55 -0.46
CA GLY A 614 4.89 -4.85 0.15
C GLY A 614 5.69 -5.04 1.44
N PHE A 615 6.94 -5.48 1.31
CA PHE A 615 7.89 -5.64 2.41
C PHE A 615 9.33 -5.54 1.90
N GLY A 616 10.29 -5.42 2.82
CA GLY A 616 11.70 -5.32 2.48
C GLY A 616 12.60 -5.89 3.57
N HIS A 617 13.58 -6.72 3.22
CA HIS A 617 14.56 -7.23 4.17
C HIS A 617 15.98 -6.84 3.76
N SER A 618 16.79 -6.31 4.69
CA SER A 618 18.21 -5.96 4.43
C SER A 618 18.40 -5.05 3.21
N VAL A 619 17.67 -3.93 3.19
CA VAL A 619 17.71 -2.92 2.12
C VAL A 619 18.75 -1.86 2.41
N GLN A 620 19.62 -1.55 1.44
CA GLN A 620 20.68 -0.53 1.54
C GLN A 620 20.51 0.53 0.44
N VAL A 621 20.31 1.78 0.82
CA VAL A 621 20.21 2.93 -0.09
C VAL A 621 21.30 3.94 0.28
N GLU A 622 22.39 3.96 -0.47
CA GLU A 622 23.64 4.58 -0.03
C GLU A 622 24.26 5.54 -1.04
N ASN A 623 24.70 6.71 -0.57
CA ASN A 623 25.54 7.64 -1.33
C ASN A 623 24.98 8.02 -2.72
N ASN A 624 23.66 8.04 -2.87
CA ASN A 624 23.00 8.47 -4.11
C ASN A 624 22.87 9.99 -4.15
N THR A 625 22.91 10.57 -5.35
CA THR A 625 22.64 12.00 -5.59
C THR A 625 21.42 12.15 -6.48
N VAL A 626 20.38 12.80 -5.96
CA VAL A 626 19.10 12.97 -6.65
C VAL A 626 18.77 14.45 -6.74
N GLU A 627 18.70 14.96 -7.96
CA GLU A 627 18.40 16.37 -8.24
C GLU A 627 17.26 16.46 -9.26
N GLY A 628 16.26 17.28 -8.94
CA GLY A 628 15.26 17.65 -9.92
C GLY A 628 14.23 16.60 -10.28
N VAL A 629 14.02 15.67 -9.35
CA VAL A 629 12.95 14.67 -9.29
C VAL A 629 11.88 15.15 -8.30
N GLY A 630 10.65 14.64 -8.38
CA GLY A 630 9.53 15.06 -7.53
C GLY A 630 8.74 16.22 -8.14
N PRO A 631 7.56 16.57 -7.59
CA PRO A 631 6.75 17.69 -8.05
C PRO A 631 7.56 18.99 -8.00
N ARG A 632 7.25 19.94 -8.89
CA ARG A 632 7.82 21.28 -8.93
C ARG A 632 6.70 22.30 -9.07
N ASP A 633 6.93 23.50 -8.53
CA ASP A 633 5.92 24.57 -8.54
C ASP A 633 5.54 25.03 -9.96
N ASN A 634 6.41 24.77 -10.93
CA ASN A 634 6.23 25.14 -12.34
C ASN A 634 5.94 23.94 -13.26
N ASP A 635 5.55 22.78 -12.71
CA ASP A 635 5.11 21.66 -13.53
C ASP A 635 3.84 22.01 -14.32
N THR A 636 3.78 21.59 -15.58
CA THR A 636 2.59 21.74 -16.44
C THR A 636 1.78 20.45 -16.54
N ILE A 637 2.27 19.35 -15.97
CA ILE A 637 1.54 18.09 -15.84
C ILE A 637 0.65 18.15 -14.60
N PRO A 638 -0.61 17.63 -14.65
CA PRO A 638 -1.43 17.50 -13.45
C PRO A 638 -0.71 16.71 -12.36
N SER A 639 -0.96 17.07 -11.10
CA SER A 639 -0.41 16.35 -9.95
C SER A 639 -0.90 14.91 -9.93
N GLN A 640 0.02 13.95 -9.76
CA GLN A 640 -0.28 12.50 -9.73
C GLN A 640 -0.38 11.92 -8.31
N ASN A 641 -0.61 12.75 -7.29
CA ASN A 641 -0.49 12.32 -5.89
C ASN A 641 0.85 11.60 -5.63
N ALA A 642 1.95 12.25 -6.03
CA ALA A 642 3.29 11.70 -5.96
C ALA A 642 4.32 12.70 -5.41
N PRO A 643 4.13 13.23 -4.18
CA PRO A 643 5.09 14.15 -3.59
C PRO A 643 6.44 13.50 -3.27
N GLU A 644 6.51 12.18 -3.12
CA GLU A 644 7.63 11.47 -2.49
C GLU A 644 8.75 11.17 -3.49
N ILE A 645 10.01 11.45 -3.14
CA ILE A 645 11.16 11.10 -3.99
C ILE A 645 11.70 9.71 -3.65
N ILE A 646 11.78 9.38 -2.36
CA ILE A 646 12.04 8.02 -1.86
C ILE A 646 10.80 7.59 -1.08
N LEU A 647 10.24 6.44 -1.44
CA LEU A 647 9.00 5.93 -0.87
C LEU A 647 9.11 4.44 -0.52
N THR A 648 8.71 4.07 0.70
CA THR A 648 8.34 2.69 1.05
C THR A 648 6.83 2.58 1.25
N GLU A 649 6.25 1.40 1.05
CA GLU A 649 4.83 1.17 1.31
C GLU A 649 4.60 -0.23 1.88
N SER A 650 4.24 -0.31 3.16
CA SER A 650 3.83 -1.57 3.81
C SER A 650 2.72 -1.32 4.83
N TYR A 651 1.47 -1.52 4.42
CA TYR A 651 0.29 -1.10 5.21
C TYR A 651 -0.54 -2.27 5.76
N LYS A 652 -0.10 -3.52 5.52
CA LYS A 652 -0.93 -4.69 5.78
C LYS A 652 -0.63 -5.27 7.16
N LEU A 653 -1.70 -5.55 7.90
CA LEU A 653 -1.66 -6.31 9.14
C LEU A 653 -2.30 -7.68 8.93
N ALA A 654 -1.73 -8.69 9.58
CA ALA A 654 -2.26 -10.05 9.67
C ALA A 654 -3.15 -10.20 10.91
N PHE A 655 -2.72 -9.61 12.02
CA PHE A 655 -3.40 -9.70 13.31
C PHE A 655 -3.10 -8.48 14.17
N GLU A 656 -4.03 -8.07 15.02
CA GLU A 656 -3.78 -7.20 16.16
C GLU A 656 -4.76 -7.56 17.27
N GLY A 657 -4.32 -7.56 18.53
CA GLY A 657 -5.14 -7.90 19.69
C GLY A 657 -4.39 -8.75 20.70
N ARG A 658 -5.12 -9.33 21.66
CA ARG A 658 -4.56 -10.24 22.66
C ARG A 658 -4.34 -11.64 22.05
N PRO A 659 -3.16 -12.26 22.22
CA PRO A 659 -2.98 -13.66 21.87
C PRO A 659 -3.95 -14.56 22.63
N SER A 660 -4.43 -15.63 21.99
CA SER A 660 -5.27 -16.64 22.64
C SER A 660 -4.49 -17.41 23.68
N ALA A 661 -3.24 -17.75 23.35
CA ALA A 661 -2.33 -18.41 24.26
C ALA A 661 -0.87 -18.12 23.89
N VAL A 662 -0.02 -18.18 24.91
CA VAL A 662 1.44 -18.12 24.78
C VAL A 662 2.00 -19.26 25.64
N SER A 663 3.02 -19.96 25.16
CA SER A 663 3.71 -20.97 25.98
C SER A 663 4.35 -20.34 27.22
N SER A 664 4.63 -21.14 28.24
CA SER A 664 5.22 -20.65 29.50
C SER A 664 6.59 -20.01 29.32
N ASP A 665 7.32 -20.39 28.28
CA ASP A 665 8.63 -19.82 27.90
C ASP A 665 8.52 -18.66 26.91
N GLY A 666 7.31 -18.28 26.49
CA GLY A 666 7.07 -17.18 25.55
C GLY A 666 7.37 -17.47 24.08
N GLN A 667 7.86 -18.66 23.72
CA GLN A 667 8.33 -18.95 22.36
C GLN A 667 7.24 -19.37 21.37
N LEU A 668 6.15 -19.95 21.85
CA LEU A 668 5.00 -20.30 21.02
C LEU A 668 3.90 -19.28 21.24
N LEU A 669 3.47 -18.71 20.14
CA LEU A 669 2.38 -17.75 20.06
C LEU A 669 1.19 -18.39 19.36
N THR A 670 0.03 -18.44 20.02
CA THR A 670 -1.24 -18.85 19.41
C THR A 670 -2.19 -17.66 19.35
N ILE A 671 -2.73 -17.38 18.15
CA ILE A 671 -3.72 -16.33 17.92
C ILE A 671 -5.09 -16.92 17.60
N ASN A 672 -6.14 -16.14 17.83
CA ASN A 672 -7.48 -16.46 17.34
C ASN A 672 -7.49 -16.27 15.82
N ARG A 673 -8.56 -16.72 15.17
CA ARG A 673 -8.76 -16.44 13.75
C ARG A 673 -8.73 -14.92 13.53
N GLY A 674 -7.64 -14.43 12.92
CA GLY A 674 -7.50 -13.03 12.56
C GLY A 674 -8.43 -12.64 11.43
N LEU A 675 -8.72 -11.34 11.34
CA LEU A 675 -9.43 -10.76 10.19
C LEU A 675 -8.50 -10.60 8.98
N GLY A 676 -7.18 -10.65 9.18
CA GLY A 676 -6.17 -10.46 8.14
C GLY A 676 -5.75 -11.73 7.41
N HIS A 677 -4.73 -11.56 6.56
CA HIS A 677 -4.04 -12.68 5.94
C HIS A 677 -3.32 -13.50 7.01
N ALA A 678 -3.06 -14.77 6.72
CA ALA A 678 -2.28 -15.61 7.62
C ALA A 678 -0.86 -15.03 7.78
N PRO A 679 -0.35 -14.88 9.02
CA PRO A 679 1.07 -14.60 9.24
C PRO A 679 1.97 -15.63 8.56
N GLU A 680 3.08 -15.14 8.01
CA GLU A 680 4.10 -15.94 7.30
C GLU A 680 5.45 -15.89 8.05
N ILE A 681 6.37 -16.81 7.73
CA ILE A 681 7.78 -16.74 8.17
C ILE A 681 8.36 -15.36 7.87
N GLY A 682 9.08 -14.80 8.85
CA GLY A 682 9.67 -13.47 8.75
C GLY A 682 8.72 -12.32 9.10
N SER A 683 7.42 -12.58 9.27
CA SER A 683 6.50 -11.58 9.84
C SER A 683 6.98 -11.16 11.24
N ARG A 684 6.73 -9.90 11.59
CA ARG A 684 7.11 -9.33 12.87
C ARG A 684 5.92 -9.33 13.82
N VAL A 685 6.17 -9.78 15.04
CA VAL A 685 5.24 -9.69 16.18
C VAL A 685 5.64 -8.47 17.00
N SER A 686 4.94 -7.36 16.77
CA SER A 686 5.10 -6.10 17.48
C SER A 686 4.48 -6.20 18.87
N VAL A 687 5.24 -5.82 19.89
CA VAL A 687 4.74 -5.69 21.27
C VAL A 687 4.15 -4.29 21.44
N LEU A 688 2.82 -4.20 21.58
CA LEU A 688 2.13 -2.90 21.64
C LEU A 688 1.92 -2.40 23.08
N THR A 689 1.96 -3.29 24.07
CA THR A 689 1.71 -2.97 25.48
C THR A 689 2.77 -3.60 26.40
N GLY A 690 2.81 -3.15 27.66
CA GLY A 690 3.74 -3.64 28.66
C GLY A 690 5.07 -2.88 28.68
N THR A 691 6.01 -3.35 29.50
CA THR A 691 7.31 -2.70 29.71
C THR A 691 8.22 -2.72 28.48
N HIS A 692 7.93 -3.62 27.53
CA HIS A 692 8.66 -3.82 26.28
C HIS A 692 7.86 -3.31 25.07
N ALA A 693 6.85 -2.46 25.30
CA ALA A 693 6.09 -1.83 24.22
C ALA A 693 7.04 -1.09 23.26
N GLY A 694 6.87 -1.35 21.97
CA GLY A 694 7.73 -0.83 20.92
C GLY A 694 8.94 -1.70 20.55
N GLU A 695 9.04 -2.91 21.10
CA GLU A 695 9.88 -3.99 20.61
C GLU A 695 9.13 -4.92 19.63
N TRP A 696 9.86 -5.82 18.97
CA TRP A 696 9.28 -6.86 18.13
C TRP A 696 10.01 -8.20 18.28
N ARG A 697 9.36 -9.26 17.82
CA ARG A 697 9.91 -10.62 17.60
C ARG A 697 9.67 -11.03 16.15
N THR A 698 10.34 -12.06 15.69
CA THR A 698 10.18 -12.64 14.36
C THR A 698 9.44 -13.96 14.45
N ILE A 699 8.50 -14.21 13.54
CA ILE A 699 7.99 -15.56 13.31
C ILE A 699 9.08 -16.37 12.60
N ALA A 700 9.75 -17.24 13.36
CA ALA A 700 10.76 -18.15 12.84
C ALA A 700 10.12 -19.28 12.02
N GLN A 701 8.94 -19.75 12.42
CA GLN A 701 8.21 -20.80 11.71
C GLN A 701 6.72 -20.84 12.05
N SER A 702 5.87 -21.17 11.06
CA SER A 702 4.49 -21.59 11.30
C SER A 702 4.42 -23.04 11.78
N VAL A 703 3.85 -23.25 12.96
CA VAL A 703 3.65 -24.58 13.58
C VAL A 703 2.33 -25.19 13.12
N SER A 704 1.29 -24.35 13.04
CA SER A 704 -0.06 -24.60 12.52
C SER A 704 -0.67 -23.27 12.03
N PRO A 705 -1.85 -23.24 11.36
CA PRO A 705 -2.50 -22.02 10.87
C PRO A 705 -2.74 -20.92 11.92
N ALA A 706 -2.66 -21.25 13.21
CA ALA A 706 -2.88 -20.31 14.30
C ALA A 706 -1.73 -20.26 15.31
N THR A 707 -0.70 -21.10 15.17
CA THR A 707 0.40 -21.18 16.14
C THR A 707 1.75 -20.99 15.46
N TYR A 708 2.59 -20.15 16.06
CA TYR A 708 3.85 -19.70 15.51
C TYR A 708 4.97 -19.86 16.52
N LEU A 709 6.14 -20.29 16.04
CA LEU A 709 7.39 -20.27 16.79
C LEU A 709 8.09 -18.93 16.58
N LEU A 710 8.42 -18.25 17.66
CA LEU A 710 9.14 -16.98 17.66
C LEU A 710 10.65 -17.18 17.77
N ASP A 711 11.43 -16.27 17.19
CA ASP A 711 12.89 -16.23 17.31
C ASP A 711 13.38 -15.93 18.74
N ALA A 712 12.57 -15.21 19.51
CA ALA A 712 12.80 -14.92 20.91
C ALA A 712 11.46 -14.88 21.69
N PRO A 713 11.50 -15.17 23.01
CA PRO A 713 10.32 -15.15 23.86
C PRO A 713 9.53 -13.84 23.80
N LEU A 714 8.20 -13.96 23.73
CA LEU A 714 7.30 -12.84 23.99
C LEU A 714 7.37 -12.46 25.48
N PRO A 715 7.50 -11.16 25.83
CA PRO A 715 7.47 -10.72 27.23
C PRO A 715 6.16 -11.13 27.92
N SER A 716 6.25 -11.53 29.19
CA SER A 716 5.08 -12.06 29.94
C SER A 716 4.02 -11.01 30.25
N ASP A 717 4.37 -9.72 30.22
CA ASP A 717 3.49 -8.58 30.39
C ASP A 717 2.99 -7.97 29.07
N ALA A 718 3.39 -8.53 27.90
CA ALA A 718 2.88 -8.14 26.60
C ALA A 718 1.44 -8.66 26.42
N THR A 719 0.47 -7.80 26.68
CA THR A 719 -0.95 -8.17 26.61
C THR A 719 -1.55 -8.05 25.22
N VAL A 720 -1.07 -7.10 24.40
CA VAL A 720 -1.53 -6.85 23.04
C VAL A 720 -0.33 -6.86 22.09
N ILE A 721 -0.51 -7.54 20.96
CA ILE A 721 0.47 -7.61 19.88
C ILE A 721 -0.15 -7.18 18.55
N SER A 722 0.70 -6.87 17.58
CA SER A 722 0.33 -6.77 16.17
C SER A 722 1.28 -7.62 15.33
N ILE A 723 0.77 -8.30 14.29
CA ILE A 723 1.55 -9.16 13.40
C ILE A 723 1.49 -8.61 11.98
N SER A 724 2.65 -8.38 11.38
CA SER A 724 2.75 -7.79 10.03
C SER A 724 4.05 -8.16 9.33
N GLY A 725 4.01 -8.30 8.01
CA GLY A 725 5.21 -8.12 7.17
C GLY A 725 5.60 -6.64 7.10
N GLY A 726 6.86 -6.32 6.81
CA GLY A 726 7.31 -4.93 6.77
C GLY A 726 8.74 -4.76 6.26
N PHE A 727 9.27 -3.56 6.41
CA PHE A 727 10.66 -3.26 6.11
C PHE A 727 11.53 -3.48 7.36
N ASP A 728 12.42 -4.46 7.32
CA ASP A 728 13.36 -4.73 8.39
C ASP A 728 14.82 -4.64 7.94
N ASN A 729 15.69 -4.19 8.87
CA ASN A 729 17.11 -3.95 8.60
C ASN A 729 17.33 -3.02 7.38
N MET A 730 16.48 -2.00 7.22
CA MET A 730 16.60 -1.00 6.18
C MET A 730 17.60 0.10 6.57
N ARG A 731 18.50 0.46 5.65
CA ARG A 731 19.51 1.51 5.80
C ARG A 731 19.43 2.52 4.67
N ILE A 732 19.31 3.81 5.03
CA ILE A 732 19.37 4.93 4.09
C ILE A 732 20.49 5.86 4.54
N GLU A 733 21.62 5.84 3.84
CA GLU A 733 22.85 6.46 4.31
C GLU A 733 23.56 7.36 3.30
N GLY A 734 23.99 8.55 3.71
CA GLY A 734 24.87 9.40 2.91
C GLY A 734 24.25 9.95 1.62
N ASN A 735 22.94 9.85 1.44
CA ASN A 735 22.27 10.32 0.22
C ASN A 735 22.11 11.84 0.23
N THR A 736 22.14 12.45 -0.95
CA THR A 736 21.75 13.84 -1.17
C THR A 736 20.51 13.88 -2.05
N VAL A 737 19.42 14.45 -1.54
CA VAL A 737 18.16 14.62 -2.28
C VAL A 737 17.78 16.09 -2.29
N ASP A 738 17.73 16.68 -3.48
CA ASP A 738 17.41 18.09 -3.69
C ASP A 738 16.03 18.26 -4.33
N ALA A 739 15.09 18.68 -3.48
CA ALA A 739 13.71 19.00 -3.79
C ALA A 739 13.44 20.52 -3.85
N ARG A 740 14.48 21.36 -3.88
CA ARG A 740 14.30 22.81 -4.02
C ARG A 740 13.66 23.15 -5.36
N GLY A 741 12.81 24.18 -5.36
CA GLY A 741 11.91 24.51 -6.48
C GLY A 741 10.53 23.82 -6.40
N SER A 742 10.23 23.20 -5.26
CA SER A 742 8.94 22.60 -4.95
C SER A 742 8.48 22.96 -3.54
N ARG A 743 7.19 23.26 -3.41
CA ARG A 743 6.50 23.39 -2.11
C ARG A 743 5.76 22.12 -1.69
N LEU A 744 5.73 21.11 -2.56
CA LEU A 744 4.96 19.87 -2.37
C LEU A 744 5.85 18.65 -2.20
N ALA A 745 7.05 18.64 -2.79
CA ALA A 745 7.91 17.47 -2.78
C ALA A 745 8.33 17.08 -1.37
N CYS A 746 8.38 15.79 -1.09
CA CYS A 746 8.94 15.19 0.10
C CYS A 746 10.14 14.34 -0.31
N CYS A 747 11.30 14.56 0.30
CA CYS A 747 12.51 13.84 -0.06
C CYS A 747 12.44 12.37 0.36
N LEU A 748 11.86 12.09 1.52
CA LEU A 748 11.81 10.76 2.12
C LEU A 748 10.48 10.51 2.81
N VAL A 749 9.74 9.50 2.36
CA VAL A 749 8.49 9.06 2.97
C VAL A 749 8.62 7.58 3.31
N LEU A 750 8.64 7.28 4.61
CA LEU A 750 8.67 5.92 5.17
C LEU A 750 7.40 5.63 5.98
N PRO A 751 6.28 5.38 5.30
CA PRO A 751 5.01 5.05 5.92
C PRO A 751 4.84 3.54 6.07
N GLY A 752 4.26 3.12 7.19
CA GLY A 752 3.81 1.76 7.40
C GLY A 752 4.74 0.91 8.28
N ASN A 753 4.76 -0.39 8.03
CA ASN A 753 5.45 -1.39 8.83
C ASN A 753 6.98 -1.28 8.67
N HIS A 754 7.68 -0.86 9.71
CA HIS A 754 9.14 -0.67 9.73
C HIS A 754 9.75 -1.17 11.04
N PHE A 755 10.87 -1.89 10.96
CA PHE A 755 11.52 -2.53 12.10
C PHE A 755 13.04 -2.35 12.06
N GLY A 756 13.59 -1.61 13.01
CA GLY A 756 15.03 -1.36 13.08
C GLY A 756 15.56 -0.54 11.90
N THR A 757 14.77 0.40 11.37
CA THR A 757 15.17 1.24 10.22
C THR A 757 16.21 2.29 10.64
N LEU A 758 17.31 2.39 9.88
CA LEU A 758 18.39 3.36 10.07
C LEU A 758 18.41 4.39 8.93
N VAL A 759 18.31 5.68 9.28
CA VAL A 759 18.46 6.80 8.36
C VAL A 759 19.55 7.71 8.86
N ARG A 760 20.69 7.77 8.15
CA ARG A 760 21.90 8.40 8.65
C ARG A 760 22.66 9.25 7.64
N LYS A 761 23.22 10.38 8.10
CA LYS A 761 24.17 11.21 7.31
C LYS A 761 23.60 11.68 5.95
N ASN A 762 22.28 11.72 5.79
CA ASN A 762 21.66 12.19 4.55
C ASN A 762 21.55 13.72 4.56
N ARG A 763 21.51 14.32 3.37
CA ARG A 763 21.18 15.73 3.17
C ARG A 763 19.90 15.83 2.34
N PHE A 764 18.85 16.35 2.96
CA PHE A 764 17.56 16.60 2.33
C PHE A 764 17.37 18.11 2.17
N LEU A 765 17.22 18.60 0.94
CA LEU A 765 17.17 20.02 0.62
C LEU A 765 15.82 20.42 0.03
N GLY A 766 15.16 21.42 0.60
CA GLY A 766 13.89 21.95 0.08
C GLY A 766 12.70 21.01 0.25
N GLY A 767 11.64 21.29 -0.49
CA GLY A 767 10.38 20.55 -0.43
C GLY A 767 9.35 21.13 0.55
N GLY A 768 8.18 20.50 0.58
CA GLY A 768 7.08 20.80 1.49
C GLY A 768 7.37 20.28 2.90
N GLU A 769 6.75 19.16 3.22
CA GLU A 769 7.17 18.28 4.30
C GLU A 769 8.37 17.48 3.78
N THR A 770 9.59 17.83 4.19
CA THR A 770 10.81 17.27 3.56
C THR A 770 11.03 15.81 3.89
N ILE A 771 10.60 15.37 5.09
CA ILE A 771 10.57 13.97 5.47
C ILE A 771 9.25 13.63 6.15
N ARG A 772 8.75 12.41 5.91
CA ARG A 772 7.59 11.82 6.60
C ARG A 772 7.94 10.43 7.08
N LEU A 773 8.02 10.24 8.39
CA LEU A 773 8.21 8.93 9.02
C LEU A 773 6.95 8.61 9.81
N ALA A 774 6.21 7.57 9.39
CA ALA A 774 4.88 7.36 9.95
C ALA A 774 4.56 5.90 10.20
N ALA A 775 4.06 5.62 11.41
CA ALA A 775 3.21 4.45 11.63
C ALA A 775 1.85 4.76 11.00
N ALA A 776 1.70 4.36 9.74
CA ALA A 776 0.60 4.79 8.88
C ALA A 776 -0.70 4.03 9.17
N ALA A 777 -1.82 4.53 8.68
CA ALA A 777 -3.08 3.79 8.68
C ALA A 777 -2.91 2.43 7.97
N SER A 778 -3.47 1.36 8.53
CA SER A 778 -3.43 0.04 7.89
C SER A 778 -4.41 -0.03 6.71
N GLU A 779 -4.02 -0.67 5.60
CA GLU A 779 -4.88 -0.87 4.42
C GLU A 779 -5.84 -2.04 4.61
N SER A 780 -5.36 -3.09 5.28
CA SER A 780 -6.08 -4.32 5.62
C SER A 780 -5.98 -4.58 7.12
N PRO A 781 -6.77 -5.49 7.71
CA PRO A 781 -7.63 -6.53 7.13
C PRO A 781 -8.97 -6.05 6.53
N MET A 782 -9.61 -5.07 7.17
CA MET A 782 -11.01 -4.74 6.87
C MET A 782 -11.15 -3.56 5.91
N ARG A 783 -10.36 -2.52 6.14
CA ARG A 783 -10.45 -1.22 5.46
C ARG A 783 -9.20 -0.39 5.74
N TRP A 784 -9.01 0.64 4.92
CA TRP A 784 -8.08 1.72 5.27
C TRP A 784 -8.42 2.30 6.64
N GLY A 785 -7.41 2.38 7.51
CA GLY A 785 -7.49 2.90 8.87
C GLY A 785 -8.13 1.95 9.87
N TRP A 786 -8.12 0.63 9.63
CA TRP A 786 -8.56 -0.35 10.64
C TRP A 786 -7.68 -0.29 11.90
N SER A 787 -6.36 -0.22 11.75
CA SER A 787 -5.41 0.08 12.82
C SER A 787 -4.23 0.89 12.27
N HIS A 788 -3.07 0.82 12.92
CA HIS A 788 -1.82 1.46 12.52
C HIS A 788 -0.75 0.41 12.23
N ALA A 789 -0.02 0.61 11.14
CA ALA A 789 1.13 -0.19 10.73
C ALA A 789 2.38 0.20 11.55
N PRO A 790 2.95 -0.69 12.40
CA PRO A 790 3.98 -0.30 13.37
C PRO A 790 5.31 0.17 12.78
N PHE A 791 5.89 1.23 13.35
CA PHE A 791 7.24 1.73 13.05
C PHE A 791 8.12 1.64 14.30
N LEU A 792 8.82 0.53 14.49
CA LEU A 792 9.53 0.22 15.74
C LEU A 792 11.05 0.24 15.57
N GLY A 793 11.74 0.80 16.57
CA GLY A 793 13.21 0.82 16.64
C GLY A 793 13.88 1.70 15.60
N GLY A 794 13.23 2.78 15.15
CA GLY A 794 13.83 3.72 14.20
C GLY A 794 15.04 4.46 14.77
N LEU A 795 16.07 4.66 13.95
CA LEU A 795 17.21 5.53 14.25
C LEU A 795 17.40 6.54 13.12
N PHE A 796 17.21 7.83 13.43
CA PHE A 796 17.39 8.95 12.52
C PHE A 796 18.54 9.83 13.05
N GLU A 797 19.74 9.67 12.48
CA GLU A 797 20.96 10.29 13.04
C GLU A 797 21.83 11.05 12.05
N GLU A 798 22.43 12.16 12.51
CA GLU A 798 23.42 12.93 11.76
C GLU A 798 22.91 13.45 10.39
N ASN A 799 21.59 13.55 10.19
CA ASN A 799 21.01 14.04 8.95
C ASN A 799 20.93 15.58 8.94
N ILE A 800 20.92 16.15 7.74
CA ILE A 800 20.69 17.59 7.52
C ILE A 800 19.36 17.76 6.78
N ILE A 801 18.44 18.50 7.39
CA ILE A 801 17.19 18.95 6.77
C ILE A 801 17.33 20.44 6.50
N GLU A 802 17.42 20.82 5.23
CA GLU A 802 17.77 22.17 4.81
C GLU A 802 16.63 22.83 4.03
N ASP A 803 16.27 24.06 4.39
CA ASP A 803 15.35 24.92 3.62
C ASP A 803 13.98 24.30 3.31
N SER A 804 13.47 23.50 4.26
CA SER A 804 12.15 22.88 4.20
C SER A 804 11.02 23.88 4.48
N MET A 805 9.93 23.80 3.72
CA MET A 805 8.77 24.67 3.92
C MET A 805 7.97 24.37 5.20
N GLN A 806 7.83 23.08 5.54
CA GLN A 806 7.04 22.58 6.66
C GLN A 806 7.86 21.77 7.69
N GLY A 807 9.13 21.47 7.39
CA GLY A 807 10.00 20.63 8.22
C GLY A 807 9.80 19.14 7.95
N GLY A 808 10.21 18.31 8.90
CA GLY A 808 9.92 16.88 8.94
C GLY A 808 8.73 16.54 9.83
N LEU A 809 7.95 15.53 9.44
CA LEU A 809 6.85 14.98 10.22
C LEU A 809 7.18 13.55 10.67
N VAL A 810 7.04 13.30 11.97
CA VAL A 810 7.32 11.99 12.58
C VAL A 810 6.14 11.63 13.50
N GLY A 811 5.45 10.52 13.27
CA GLY A 811 4.45 10.06 14.22
C GLY A 811 3.47 8.99 13.76
N VAL A 812 2.53 8.65 14.63
CA VAL A 812 1.41 7.76 14.32
C VAL A 812 0.34 8.54 13.57
N GLU A 813 -0.04 8.06 12.40
CA GLU A 813 -0.97 8.78 11.52
C GLU A 813 -2.41 8.69 12.02
N HIS A 814 -3.04 9.85 12.21
CA HIS A 814 -4.46 9.96 12.52
C HIS A 814 -5.18 10.75 11.45
N SER A 815 -6.40 10.33 11.12
CA SER A 815 -7.29 11.02 10.20
C SER A 815 -8.75 10.66 10.50
N PRO A 816 -9.73 11.34 9.87
CA PRO A 816 -11.13 10.90 9.95
C PRO A 816 -11.38 9.47 9.43
N GLN A 817 -10.39 8.85 8.78
CA GLN A 817 -10.47 7.51 8.22
C GLN A 817 -9.86 6.44 9.14
N THR A 818 -9.11 6.81 10.18
CA THR A 818 -8.45 5.86 11.10
C THR A 818 -9.28 5.64 12.35
N LYS A 819 -9.28 4.41 12.87
CA LYS A 819 -9.78 4.12 14.21
C LYS A 819 -8.84 4.73 15.24
N SER A 820 -9.42 5.36 16.26
CA SER A 820 -8.67 5.82 17.43
C SER A 820 -8.11 4.64 18.21
N ASN A 821 -7.04 4.87 18.97
CA ASN A 821 -6.44 3.89 19.84
C ASN A 821 -6.03 4.56 21.16
N GLN A 822 -5.82 3.77 22.21
CA GLN A 822 -5.24 4.21 23.46
C GLN A 822 -4.51 3.05 24.15
N GLY A 823 -3.42 3.36 24.84
CA GLY A 823 -2.60 2.43 25.61
C GLY A 823 -1.66 1.56 24.77
N ARG A 824 -1.50 1.83 23.48
CA ARG A 824 -0.71 1.01 22.54
C ARG A 824 0.38 1.83 21.88
N THR A 825 1.62 1.34 21.89
CA THR A 825 2.76 1.98 21.21
C THR A 825 2.93 1.45 19.80
N TYR A 826 2.69 2.30 18.79
CA TYR A 826 2.87 1.96 17.37
C TYR A 826 4.17 2.52 16.78
N MET A 827 4.77 3.53 17.41
CA MET A 827 6.01 4.11 16.92
C MET A 827 7.05 4.32 18.02
N THR A 828 8.25 3.78 17.82
CA THR A 828 9.45 4.10 18.62
C THR A 828 10.59 4.56 17.72
N ILE A 829 11.12 5.74 18.01
CA ILE A 829 12.19 6.33 17.19
C ILE A 829 13.18 7.14 18.02
N ARG A 830 14.46 7.06 17.64
CA ARG A 830 15.56 7.84 18.20
C ARG A 830 16.04 8.87 17.18
N LEU A 831 16.01 10.15 17.55
CA LEU A 831 16.56 11.25 16.78
C LEU A 831 17.86 11.72 17.44
N LYS A 832 18.97 11.67 16.70
CA LYS A 832 20.30 11.94 17.25
C LYS A 832 21.13 12.85 16.36
N ASN A 833 21.60 13.97 16.91
CA ASN A 833 22.58 14.85 16.27
C ASN A 833 22.18 15.38 14.88
N ASN A 834 20.88 15.51 14.61
CA ASN A 834 20.38 16.04 13.34
C ASN A 834 20.50 17.57 13.30
N ILE A 835 20.65 18.11 12.10
CA ILE A 835 20.75 19.55 11.85
C ILE A 835 19.54 20.00 11.05
N ILE A 836 18.74 20.89 11.63
CA ILE A 836 17.78 21.69 10.89
C ILE A 836 18.49 22.95 10.42
N ARG A 837 18.51 23.21 9.10
CA ARG A 837 19.16 24.38 8.53
C ARG A 837 18.18 25.27 7.78
N TRP A 838 18.22 26.58 8.06
CA TRP A 838 17.52 27.59 7.28
C TRP A 838 18.52 28.61 6.74
N SER A 839 18.65 28.70 5.42
CA SER A 839 19.51 29.64 4.76
C SER A 839 18.88 31.03 4.68
N ASP A 840 19.72 32.04 4.57
CA ASP A 840 19.33 33.42 4.33
C ASP A 840 18.50 33.59 3.04
N ALA A 841 18.85 32.84 2.00
CA ALA A 841 18.15 32.86 0.72
C ALA A 841 16.71 32.35 0.88
N PHE A 842 16.52 31.25 1.60
CA PHE A 842 15.23 30.67 1.91
C PHE A 842 14.35 31.63 2.72
N LEU A 843 14.89 32.23 3.78
CA LEU A 843 14.14 33.18 4.62
C LEU A 843 13.71 34.42 3.81
N ARG A 844 14.59 34.97 2.97
CA ARG A 844 14.24 36.09 2.08
C ARG A 844 13.16 35.71 1.08
N GLN A 845 13.20 34.50 0.55
CA GLN A 845 12.18 34.01 -0.38
C GLN A 845 10.80 33.93 0.29
N ARG A 846 10.72 33.39 1.52
CA ARG A 846 9.45 33.33 2.28
C ARG A 846 8.86 34.71 2.56
N VAL A 847 9.71 35.67 2.94
CA VAL A 847 9.28 37.06 3.16
C VAL A 847 8.72 37.66 1.87
N ARG A 848 9.40 37.48 0.73
CA ARG A 848 8.90 37.93 -0.59
C ARG A 848 7.58 37.27 -0.96
N ALA A 849 7.42 35.99 -0.65
CA ALA A 849 6.19 35.23 -0.87
C ALA A 849 5.08 35.53 0.16
N LYS A 850 5.32 36.42 1.15
CA LYS A 850 4.39 36.80 2.22
C LYS A 850 3.86 35.61 3.01
N GLU A 851 4.70 34.62 3.26
CA GLU A 851 4.29 33.41 3.96
C GLU A 851 4.10 33.65 5.46
N LYS A 852 2.94 33.24 5.95
CA LYS A 852 2.56 33.40 7.37
C LYS A 852 2.71 32.12 8.20
N ALA A 853 2.92 30.98 7.55
CA ALA A 853 3.09 29.72 8.26
C ALA A 853 4.36 29.76 9.14
N PRO A 854 4.29 29.25 10.38
CA PRO A 854 5.44 29.25 11.28
C PRO A 854 6.59 28.40 10.72
N LEU A 855 7.82 28.80 11.01
CA LEU A 855 9.00 28.00 10.68
C LEU A 855 9.08 26.80 11.65
N ARG A 856 9.14 25.59 11.08
CA ARG A 856 9.26 24.33 11.81
C ARG A 856 10.38 23.50 11.21
N GLY A 857 11.19 22.90 12.09
CA GLY A 857 12.18 21.88 11.73
C GLY A 857 11.56 20.49 11.81
N TYR A 858 10.89 20.21 12.92
CA TYR A 858 10.14 18.98 13.16
C TYR A 858 8.73 19.23 13.69
N THR A 859 7.82 18.34 13.33
CA THR A 859 6.54 18.10 14.02
C THR A 859 6.48 16.65 14.48
N PHE A 860 6.20 16.41 15.76
CA PHE A 860 5.96 15.08 16.32
C PHE A 860 4.47 14.83 16.56
N GLY A 861 3.98 13.70 16.07
CA GLY A 861 2.58 13.26 16.19
C GLY A 861 1.67 13.87 15.13
N PHE A 862 0.62 13.14 14.76
CA PHE A 862 -0.46 13.62 13.89
C PHE A 862 -1.66 14.06 14.73
N LEU A 863 -2.45 14.99 14.21
CA LEU A 863 -3.75 15.31 14.79
C LEU A 863 -4.83 14.43 14.12
N PRO A 864 -5.90 14.05 14.83
CA PRO A 864 -6.21 14.38 16.22
C PRO A 864 -5.84 13.27 17.22
N SER A 865 -4.57 12.81 17.28
CA SER A 865 -4.11 11.81 18.26
C SER A 865 -4.63 12.09 19.69
N HIS A 866 -5.19 11.06 20.31
CA HIS A 866 -5.75 11.09 21.68
C HIS A 866 -4.77 10.59 22.74
N ASP A 867 -3.70 9.89 22.33
CA ASP A 867 -2.78 9.23 23.25
C ASP A 867 -1.32 9.59 22.97
N PRO A 868 -0.60 10.25 23.89
CA PRO A 868 0.82 10.51 23.71
C PRO A 868 1.70 9.24 23.78
N ASP A 869 1.21 8.10 24.28
CA ASP A 869 2.00 6.87 24.40
C ASP A 869 2.15 6.08 23.08
N GLU A 870 1.37 6.44 22.07
CA GLU A 870 1.45 5.76 20.76
C GLU A 870 2.76 6.08 20.02
N LEU A 871 3.34 7.24 20.32
CA LEU A 871 4.58 7.76 19.73
C LEU A 871 5.61 8.02 20.83
N VAL A 872 6.64 7.18 20.87
CA VAL A 872 7.78 7.32 21.78
C VAL A 872 9.00 7.82 21.03
N VAL A 873 9.45 9.03 21.37
CA VAL A 873 10.60 9.70 20.78
C VAL A 873 11.71 9.85 21.81
N THR A 874 12.91 9.36 21.50
CA THR A 874 14.13 9.73 22.21
C THR A 874 14.92 10.73 21.37
N GLN A 875 15.15 11.94 21.88
CA GLN A 875 15.80 13.02 21.15
C GLN A 875 17.07 13.49 21.86
N VAL A 876 18.21 13.49 21.16
CA VAL A 876 19.52 13.89 21.71
C VAL A 876 20.34 14.68 20.69
N GLY A 877 20.81 15.88 21.05
CA GLY A 877 21.82 16.61 20.27
C GLY A 877 21.35 17.25 18.95
N ASP A 878 20.05 17.18 18.64
CA ASP A 878 19.48 17.90 17.49
C ASP A 878 19.59 19.42 17.68
N ARG A 879 19.84 20.14 16.58
CA ARG A 879 20.09 21.60 16.65
C ARG A 879 19.62 22.36 15.41
N LEU A 880 19.45 23.66 15.59
CA LEU A 880 19.09 24.61 14.54
C LEU A 880 20.32 25.40 14.07
N GLN A 881 20.59 25.38 12.77
CA GLN A 881 21.55 26.24 12.09
C GLN A 881 20.81 27.27 11.24
N ALA A 882 20.75 28.51 11.71
CA ALA A 882 20.01 29.58 11.03
C ALA A 882 20.62 30.97 11.29
N PRO A 883 20.29 31.97 10.46
CA PRO A 883 20.53 33.38 10.77
C PRO A 883 19.89 33.78 12.11
N ALA A 884 20.51 34.75 12.81
CA ALA A 884 20.08 35.18 14.15
C ALA A 884 18.60 35.62 14.21
N THR A 885 18.09 36.17 13.11
CA THR A 885 16.68 36.59 12.97
C THR A 885 15.69 35.43 13.09
N ALA A 886 16.12 34.19 12.88
CA ALA A 886 15.26 33.00 12.93
C ALA A 886 15.39 32.20 14.24
N HIS A 887 16.30 32.54 15.15
CA HIS A 887 16.55 31.80 16.40
C HIS A 887 15.37 31.84 17.39
N GLY A 888 14.43 32.78 17.23
CA GLY A 888 13.25 32.89 18.09
C GLY A 888 12.17 31.82 17.85
N ASN A 889 12.22 31.10 16.73
CA ASN A 889 11.22 30.10 16.32
C ASN A 889 11.33 28.81 17.14
N ALA A 890 10.22 28.07 17.24
CA ALA A 890 10.21 26.77 17.93
C ALA A 890 11.18 25.80 17.23
N GLY A 891 11.09 25.55 15.93
CA GLY A 891 11.97 24.55 15.30
C GLY A 891 11.58 23.10 15.66
N LEU A 892 11.01 22.81 16.83
CA LEU A 892 10.26 21.59 17.14
C LEU A 892 8.84 21.91 17.63
N TYR A 893 7.86 21.18 17.14
CA TYR A 893 6.48 21.19 17.64
C TYR A 893 6.01 19.77 17.94
N VAL A 894 5.31 19.57 19.05
CA VAL A 894 4.76 18.27 19.46
C VAL A 894 3.24 18.38 19.51
N ASN A 895 2.56 17.62 18.66
CA ASN A 895 1.10 17.47 18.68
C ASN A 895 0.68 16.54 19.82
N SER A 896 1.22 15.32 19.86
CA SER A 896 1.02 14.31 20.89
C SER A 896 2.16 13.29 20.81
N ALA A 897 2.95 13.13 21.87
CA ALA A 897 4.04 12.16 21.94
C ALA A 897 4.57 12.02 23.38
N GLN A 898 5.25 10.91 23.66
CA GLN A 898 6.21 10.80 24.73
C GLN A 898 7.60 11.18 24.21
N VAL A 899 8.16 12.30 24.66
CA VAL A 899 9.51 12.76 24.27
C VAL A 899 10.44 12.67 25.47
N ASN A 900 11.51 11.87 25.35
CA ASN A 900 12.49 11.64 26.42
C ASN A 900 11.83 11.25 27.76
N GLY A 901 10.82 10.37 27.68
CA GLY A 901 10.06 9.88 28.83
C GLY A 901 8.91 10.77 29.30
N ARG A 902 8.76 11.99 28.76
CA ARG A 902 7.70 12.94 29.15
C ARG A 902 6.55 12.96 28.15
N ARG A 903 5.31 12.85 28.63
CA ARG A 903 4.11 13.06 27.81
C ARG A 903 3.95 14.54 27.48
N ILE A 904 3.81 14.87 26.21
CA ILE A 904 3.73 16.25 25.71
C ILE A 904 2.63 16.35 24.66
N THR A 905 1.79 17.38 24.77
CA THR A 905 0.72 17.65 23.80
C THR A 905 0.68 19.14 23.42
N LYS A 906 0.43 19.42 22.14
CA LYS A 906 0.24 20.76 21.54
C LYS A 906 1.25 21.82 22.03
N GLN A 907 2.53 21.48 22.03
CA GLN A 907 3.60 22.34 22.58
C GLN A 907 4.77 22.54 21.62
N GLY A 908 5.29 23.77 21.55
CA GLY A 908 6.51 24.10 20.80
C GLY A 908 7.75 24.22 21.70
N PHE A 909 8.89 23.78 21.20
CA PHE A 909 10.19 23.83 21.89
C PHE A 909 11.24 24.41 20.98
N ARG A 910 12.14 25.24 21.52
CA ARG A 910 13.31 25.75 20.79
C ARG A 910 14.41 24.69 20.72
N LEU A 911 14.98 24.49 19.53
CA LEU A 911 16.20 23.73 19.37
C LEU A 911 17.43 24.59 19.75
N PRO A 912 18.50 23.99 20.31
CA PRO A 912 19.78 24.66 20.49
C PRO A 912 20.25 25.28 19.17
N ALA A 913 20.65 26.56 19.18
CA ALA A 913 21.01 27.30 17.97
C ALA A 913 22.53 27.40 17.78
N GLU A 914 22.99 27.18 16.56
CA GLU A 914 24.36 27.46 16.10
C GLU A 914 24.31 28.47 14.94
N ARG A 915 25.28 29.38 14.87
CA ARG A 915 25.44 30.23 13.67
C ARG A 915 25.90 29.36 12.51
N ILE A 916 25.36 29.63 11.32
CA ILE A 916 25.91 29.06 10.08
C ILE A 916 27.34 29.63 9.94
N PRO A 917 28.38 28.80 9.82
CA PRO A 917 29.73 29.28 9.55
C PRO A 917 29.72 30.09 8.25
N ASP A 918 30.26 31.31 8.25
CA ASP A 918 30.29 32.19 7.07
C ASP A 918 30.86 31.42 5.87
N GLU A 919 30.06 31.24 4.81
CA GLU A 919 30.49 30.56 3.57
C GLU A 919 31.71 31.24 2.93
N ASP A 920 31.93 32.54 3.20
CA ASP A 920 33.07 33.32 2.74
C ASP A 920 34.42 32.87 3.33
N SER A 921 34.43 32.17 4.47
CA SER A 921 35.68 31.68 5.07
C SER A 921 36.34 30.54 4.27
N ARG A 922 35.57 29.77 3.49
CA ARG A 922 36.10 28.65 2.67
C ARG A 922 36.70 29.09 1.32
N ALA A 923 36.41 30.31 0.86
CA ALA A 923 37.07 30.88 -0.32
C ALA A 923 38.50 31.37 -0.01
N SER A 924 38.85 31.58 1.27
CA SER A 924 40.16 32.13 1.67
C SER A 924 41.29 31.10 1.84
N THR A 925 40.99 29.80 1.82
CA THR A 925 41.99 28.71 2.00
C THR A 925 42.34 27.94 0.73
N ARG A 926 41.89 28.40 -0.45
CA ARG A 926 42.46 28.01 -1.75
C ARG A 926 43.15 29.23 -2.38
N LYS A 927 44.34 29.56 -1.89
CA LYS A 927 45.35 30.29 -2.63
C LYS A 927 46.61 29.43 -2.70
#